data_AF-A0A396JCR0-F1
#
_entry.id   AF-A0A396JCR0-F1
#
_cell.length_a   1.000
_cell.length_b   1.000
_cell.length_c   1.000
_cell.angle_alpha   90.00
_cell.angle_beta   90.00
_cell.angle_gamma   90.00
#
_symmetry.space_group_name_H-M   'P 1'
#
loop_
_entity.id
_entity.type
_entity.pdbx_description
1 polymer ?
#
loop_
_entity_poly.entity_id
_entity_poly.type
_entity_poly.pdbx_seq_one_letter_code
_entity_poly.pdbx_strand_id
1 'polypeptide(L)'
;MAMAVAQQQRDNSIERHLDSSGKYVRYTAEQIEALEKVYVECPKPSSLRRQQLIRECPVLANIEPKQIKVWFQNRRCREKQRKEASQLQSVNRKLSAMNKLLMEENERLQKQVSQLVNENGFMRQQLHPTPAAPNADGSGVDSAAAAPMNSLRDANSPAGFLSIAEETLTEFLSKATGTAVDWVQMPGMKPGPDSVGIFAISQGGNGVAARACGLVSLEPTKIVEILKDRPTWYRDCRSSEVFTMFPAGNGGTIELVYTQTYAPMTLASARDFWTLRYTTNLENGSVVVCERSLSGTGAGPNAAAASQFERAEMLPSGYLIRPCEGGGSIIHIVDHLNLQAWSVPEVLRPIYESSQMVAQRLTIAALRYIRQVAQETSGDVVYSMGRQPAVLRTFSQRLSRGFNDAVNGFNDDGWSVLNCDGAEGVTISVNSIKNLSGTSNPASSLSLLGGIVCAKASMLLQNTTPAVLVRFLREHRSEWADFSVDAFSAASLKAGSYGYPGMRSTKFTGNQAIMPLGHTIEHEEMLEIIRLEGLAQDDSFVSRDVHLLQLCTGIDENAVGACSELIFAPIDDMFPEDAPLVPSGFRIVLLNSQPGDTKNTTTANRTLDLTSGLEVSPATAHANGDASCPNNRCVLTVAFQFPFESGLQDNVAAMARQYVRRVVSAVQAVATAISPSSVNTSGGAKLSPGTPEALTLAQWICQSYSHHLGAQLLRSDSLIGDMLLKHLWHHPDAILCCSLKQVPVFIFANQAGLDMLETTLVALQDITLDKIFDESARKNLIAYFAKLMQQGFACMPAGICMSTMGRHASYDQAVAWKVHAEDNSVHCLAFSFINWSFI
;
A
#
# COMPACT_ATOMS: atom_id res chain seq x y z
N MET A 1 -27.60 -61.88 21.01
CA MET A 1 -26.98 -61.51 22.31
C MET A 1 -26.11 -60.25 22.26
N ALA A 2 -25.70 -59.72 21.10
CA ALA A 2 -24.88 -58.49 21.02
C ALA A 2 -25.66 -57.16 21.11
N MET A 3 -26.99 -57.14 20.87
CA MET A 3 -27.78 -55.89 20.99
C MET A 3 -28.20 -55.55 22.42
N ALA A 4 -28.30 -56.53 23.32
CA ALA A 4 -28.66 -56.26 24.73
C ALA A 4 -27.51 -55.57 25.50
N VAL A 5 -26.26 -55.84 25.13
CA VAL A 5 -25.07 -55.26 25.79
C VAL A 5 -24.86 -53.79 25.39
N ALA A 6 -25.26 -53.40 24.17
CA ALA A 6 -25.12 -52.02 23.70
C ALA A 6 -26.16 -51.06 24.30
N GLN A 7 -27.35 -51.56 24.63
CA GLN A 7 -28.42 -50.76 25.24
C GLN A 7 -28.13 -50.50 26.73
N GLN A 8 -27.64 -51.51 27.45
CA GLN A 8 -27.17 -51.35 28.83
C GLN A 8 -25.94 -50.43 28.97
N GLN A 9 -25.12 -50.27 27.93
CA GLN A 9 -24.01 -49.30 27.95
C GLN A 9 -24.43 -47.87 27.63
N ARG A 10 -25.52 -47.65 26.89
CA ARG A 10 -26.05 -46.29 26.62
C ARG A 10 -26.82 -45.72 27.81
N ASP A 11 -27.66 -46.52 28.47
CA ASP A 11 -28.42 -46.07 29.63
C ASP A 11 -27.51 -45.74 30.82
N ASN A 12 -26.45 -46.52 31.04
CA ASN A 12 -25.41 -46.26 32.05
C ASN A 12 -24.54 -45.01 31.80
N SER A 13 -24.67 -44.35 30.64
CA SER A 13 -23.92 -43.12 30.30
C SER A 13 -24.73 -41.85 30.54
N ILE A 14 -26.07 -41.94 30.53
CA ILE A 14 -26.96 -40.80 30.77
C ILE A 14 -27.19 -40.62 32.28
N GLU A 15 -27.27 -41.72 33.04
CA GLU A 15 -27.43 -41.66 34.51
C GLU A 15 -26.23 -41.03 35.23
N ARG A 16 -25.03 -41.02 34.63
CA ARG A 16 -23.83 -40.39 35.22
C ARG A 16 -23.74 -38.87 35.06
N HIS A 17 -24.67 -38.25 34.35
CA HIS A 17 -24.66 -36.80 34.07
C HIS A 17 -25.74 -35.99 34.81
N LEU A 18 -26.44 -36.62 35.76
CA LEU A 18 -27.44 -35.99 36.62
C LEU A 18 -26.97 -36.17 38.07
N ASP A 19 -26.90 -35.10 38.86
CA ASP A 19 -26.84 -35.25 40.31
C ASP A 19 -28.09 -36.00 40.79
N SER A 20 -28.10 -36.54 42.03
CA SER A 20 -29.20 -37.29 42.66
C SER A 20 -30.56 -36.56 42.74
N SER A 21 -30.68 -35.38 42.11
CA SER A 21 -31.88 -34.55 41.93
C SER A 21 -32.25 -34.26 40.46
N GLY A 22 -31.61 -34.87 39.47
CA GLY A 22 -32.04 -34.78 38.06
C GLY A 22 -31.76 -33.46 37.34
N LYS A 23 -30.76 -32.67 37.79
CA LYS A 23 -30.35 -31.41 37.14
C LYS A 23 -28.97 -31.53 36.49
N TYR A 24 -28.77 -30.82 35.36
CA TYR A 24 -27.48 -30.67 34.69
C TYR A 24 -26.41 -30.21 35.69
N VAL A 25 -25.29 -30.93 35.75
CA VAL A 25 -24.12 -30.58 36.56
C VAL A 25 -23.64 -29.17 36.18
N ARG A 26 -23.80 -28.21 37.10
CA ARG A 26 -23.28 -26.85 36.95
C ARG A 26 -21.83 -26.82 37.42
N TYR A 27 -20.95 -26.24 36.60
CA TYR A 27 -19.58 -25.97 37.02
C TYR A 27 -19.59 -25.03 38.24
N THR A 28 -18.74 -25.31 39.23
CA THR A 28 -18.49 -24.40 40.35
C THR A 28 -17.76 -23.14 39.87
N ALA A 29 -17.78 -22.07 40.65
CA ALA A 29 -17.09 -20.82 40.30
C ALA A 29 -15.58 -21.05 40.07
N GLU A 30 -14.95 -21.86 40.92
CA GLU A 30 -13.53 -22.24 40.82
C GLU A 30 -13.24 -23.06 39.55
N GLN A 31 -14.16 -23.95 39.15
CA GLN A 31 -14.05 -24.71 37.91
C GLN A 31 -14.17 -23.81 36.68
N ILE A 32 -15.07 -22.83 36.72
CA ILE A 32 -15.23 -21.84 35.64
C ILE A 32 -13.96 -21.00 35.53
N GLU A 33 -13.43 -20.49 36.63
CA GLU A 33 -12.22 -19.67 36.65
C GLU A 33 -11.01 -20.43 36.07
N ALA A 34 -10.82 -21.69 36.45
CA ALA A 34 -9.75 -22.53 35.90
C ALA A 34 -9.91 -22.75 34.38
N LEU A 35 -11.14 -23.00 33.91
CA LEU A 35 -11.43 -23.17 32.49
C LEU A 35 -11.27 -21.85 31.70
N GLU A 36 -11.64 -20.72 32.29
CA GLU A 36 -11.46 -19.38 31.70
C GLU A 36 -9.99 -19.00 31.58
N LYS A 37 -9.16 -19.31 32.59
CA LYS A 37 -7.72 -19.10 32.52
C LYS A 37 -7.09 -19.85 31.36
N VAL A 38 -7.46 -21.12 31.17
CA VAL A 38 -6.96 -21.95 30.05
C VAL A 38 -7.51 -21.48 28.72
N TYR A 39 -8.72 -20.91 28.69
CA TYR A 39 -9.32 -20.37 27.47
C TYR A 39 -8.53 -19.19 26.89
N VAL A 40 -7.96 -18.34 27.77
CA VAL A 40 -7.09 -17.24 27.34
C VAL A 40 -5.83 -17.75 26.65
N GLU A 41 -5.25 -18.85 27.15
CA GLU A 41 -4.03 -19.43 26.60
C GLU A 41 -4.28 -20.32 25.36
N CYS A 42 -5.35 -21.12 25.37
CA CYS A 42 -5.65 -22.10 24.32
C CYS A 42 -7.16 -22.28 24.13
N PRO A 43 -7.82 -21.49 23.27
CA PRO A 43 -9.28 -21.55 23.06
C PRO A 43 -9.76 -22.80 22.29
N LYS A 44 -8.85 -23.59 21.70
CA LYS A 44 -9.15 -24.85 21.01
C LYS A 44 -8.24 -25.99 21.53
N PRO A 45 -8.41 -26.44 22.78
CA PRO A 45 -7.51 -27.42 23.37
C PRO A 45 -7.64 -28.80 22.69
N SER A 46 -6.48 -29.40 22.35
CA SER A 46 -6.40 -30.74 21.77
C SER A 46 -6.93 -31.81 22.74
N SER A 47 -7.18 -33.03 22.26
CA SER A 47 -7.61 -34.13 23.15
C SER A 47 -6.58 -34.41 24.25
N LEU A 48 -5.29 -34.35 23.89
CA LEU A 48 -4.18 -34.53 24.82
C LEU A 48 -4.14 -33.41 25.87
N ARG A 49 -4.28 -32.15 25.44
CA ARG A 49 -4.27 -30.99 26.36
C ARG A 49 -5.44 -31.02 27.33
N ARG A 50 -6.62 -31.47 26.91
CA ARG A 50 -7.79 -31.65 27.80
C ARG A 50 -7.56 -32.72 28.88
N GLN A 51 -6.86 -33.80 28.55
CA GLN A 51 -6.50 -34.84 29.52
C GLN A 51 -5.42 -34.36 30.50
N GLN A 52 -4.44 -33.61 30.02
CA GLN A 52 -3.43 -32.96 30.86
C GLN A 52 -4.07 -31.98 31.84
N LEU A 53 -5.02 -31.17 31.39
CA LEU A 53 -5.68 -30.18 32.23
C LEU A 53 -6.39 -30.78 33.45
N ILE A 54 -7.01 -31.95 33.29
CA ILE A 54 -7.65 -32.69 34.39
C ILE A 54 -6.62 -33.19 35.41
N ARG A 55 -5.40 -33.53 34.96
CA ARG A 55 -4.30 -33.97 35.83
C ARG A 55 -3.61 -32.81 36.52
N GLU A 56 -3.48 -31.67 35.84
CA GLU A 56 -2.78 -30.47 36.30
C GLU A 56 -3.64 -29.62 37.25
N CYS A 57 -4.97 -29.66 37.13
CA CYS A 57 -5.90 -28.88 37.95
C CYS A 57 -6.80 -29.80 38.79
N PRO A 58 -6.51 -29.97 40.10
CA PRO A 58 -7.30 -30.83 41.00
C PRO A 58 -8.78 -30.45 41.06
N VAL A 59 -9.10 -29.17 40.88
CA VAL A 59 -10.47 -28.62 40.85
C VAL A 59 -11.29 -29.17 39.67
N LEU A 60 -10.62 -29.60 38.60
CA LEU A 60 -11.23 -30.18 37.39
C LEU A 60 -11.17 -31.72 37.38
N ALA A 61 -10.64 -32.36 38.44
CA ALA A 61 -10.43 -33.81 38.50
C ALA A 61 -11.71 -34.64 38.31
N ASN A 62 -12.87 -34.07 38.70
CA ASN A 62 -14.18 -34.69 38.60
C ASN A 62 -14.95 -34.32 37.31
N ILE A 63 -14.29 -33.68 36.33
CA ILE A 63 -14.92 -33.26 35.07
C ILE A 63 -14.43 -34.15 33.93
N GLU A 64 -15.36 -34.64 33.10
CA GLU A 64 -14.98 -35.46 31.96
C GLU A 64 -14.34 -34.64 30.82
N PRO A 65 -13.37 -35.20 30.07
CA PRO A 65 -12.76 -34.53 28.91
C PRO A 65 -13.75 -34.08 27.83
N LYS A 66 -14.91 -34.75 27.73
CA LYS A 66 -16.02 -34.37 26.83
C LYS A 66 -16.73 -33.12 27.32
N GLN A 67 -16.97 -32.99 28.62
CA GLN A 67 -17.59 -31.80 29.21
C GLN A 67 -16.69 -30.57 29.02
N ILE A 68 -15.38 -30.70 29.19
CA ILE A 68 -14.42 -29.63 28.88
C ILE A 68 -14.52 -29.22 27.40
N LYS A 69 -14.58 -30.19 26.47
CA LYS A 69 -14.76 -29.89 25.03
C LYS A 69 -16.01 -29.04 24.77
N VAL A 70 -17.14 -29.43 25.35
CA VAL A 70 -18.43 -28.76 25.17
C VAL A 70 -18.39 -27.36 25.79
N TRP A 71 -17.78 -27.20 26.97
CA TRP A 71 -17.58 -25.89 27.59
C TRP A 71 -16.80 -24.93 26.66
N PHE A 72 -15.67 -25.38 26.11
CA PHE A 72 -14.86 -24.56 25.18
C PHE A 72 -15.59 -24.27 23.87
N GLN A 73 -16.40 -25.21 23.36
CA GLN A 73 -17.25 -24.97 22.18
C GLN A 73 -18.33 -23.91 22.47
N ASN A 74 -19.02 -24.03 23.60
CA ASN A 74 -20.07 -23.10 24.00
C ASN A 74 -19.50 -21.72 24.34
N ARG A 75 -18.31 -21.66 24.96
CA ARG A 75 -17.63 -20.40 25.27
C ARG A 75 -17.26 -19.63 23.99
N ARG A 76 -16.72 -20.33 22.99
CA ARG A 76 -16.44 -19.75 21.66
C ARG A 76 -17.72 -19.27 20.96
N CYS A 77 -18.78 -20.08 21.00
CA CYS A 77 -20.06 -19.72 20.40
C CYS A 77 -20.67 -18.47 21.06
N ARG A 78 -20.69 -18.41 22.40
CA ARG A 78 -21.18 -17.24 23.16
C ARG A 78 -20.34 -15.99 22.93
N GLU A 79 -19.02 -16.14 22.85
CA GLU A 79 -18.14 -15.00 22.55
C GLU A 79 -18.35 -14.48 21.13
N LYS A 80 -18.45 -15.39 20.15
CA LYS A 80 -18.78 -15.04 18.77
C LYS A 80 -20.13 -14.31 18.70
N GLN A 81 -21.18 -14.84 19.32
CA GLN A 81 -22.48 -14.17 19.39
C GLN A 81 -22.41 -12.81 20.08
N ARG A 82 -21.64 -12.66 21.16
CA ARG A 82 -21.46 -11.36 21.82
C ARG A 82 -20.79 -10.35 20.90
N LYS A 83 -19.71 -10.76 20.21
CA LYS A 83 -18.97 -9.93 19.24
C LYS A 83 -19.87 -9.54 18.06
N GLU A 84 -20.62 -10.48 17.50
CA GLU A 84 -21.57 -10.23 16.42
C GLU A 84 -22.72 -9.32 16.87
N ALA A 85 -23.28 -9.53 18.06
CA ALA A 85 -24.33 -8.66 18.60
C ALA A 85 -23.84 -7.24 18.86
N SER A 86 -22.63 -7.06 19.41
CA SER A 86 -22.03 -5.73 19.57
C SER A 86 -21.72 -5.08 18.22
N GLN A 87 -21.26 -5.85 17.24
CA GLN A 87 -21.03 -5.37 15.87
C GLN A 87 -22.34 -4.93 15.21
N LEU A 88 -23.40 -5.73 15.32
CA LEU A 88 -24.74 -5.39 14.81
C LEU A 88 -25.31 -4.14 15.50
N GLN A 89 -25.16 -4.01 16.81
CA GLN A 89 -25.58 -2.80 17.51
C GLN A 89 -24.80 -1.56 17.04
N SER A 90 -23.49 -1.69 16.85
CA SER A 90 -22.66 -0.62 16.29
C SER A 90 -23.12 -0.23 14.89
N VAL A 91 -23.28 -1.20 13.98
CA VAL A 91 -23.76 -0.99 12.61
C VAL A 91 -25.16 -0.36 12.61
N ASN A 92 -26.06 -0.79 13.49
CA ASN A 92 -27.41 -0.23 13.58
C ASN A 92 -27.41 1.23 14.06
N ARG A 93 -26.54 1.60 15.01
CA ARG A 93 -26.32 3.01 15.38
C ARG A 93 -25.82 3.83 14.19
N LYS A 94 -24.84 3.29 13.43
CA LYS A 94 -24.30 3.96 12.22
C LYS A 94 -25.38 4.13 11.14
N LEU A 95 -26.15 3.08 10.85
CA LEU A 95 -27.25 3.11 9.89
C LEU A 95 -28.34 4.09 10.31
N SER A 96 -28.69 4.14 11.59
CA SER A 96 -29.68 5.07 12.11
C SER A 96 -29.23 6.52 11.97
N ALA A 97 -27.96 6.81 12.29
CA ALA A 97 -27.36 8.14 12.08
C ALA A 97 -27.33 8.50 10.58
N MET A 98 -26.94 7.56 9.71
CA MET A 98 -26.89 7.78 8.27
C MET A 98 -28.28 7.97 7.65
N ASN A 99 -29.29 7.22 8.10
CA ASN A 99 -30.68 7.40 7.69
C ASN A 99 -31.21 8.77 8.12
N LYS A 100 -30.87 9.26 9.31
CA LYS A 100 -31.23 10.62 9.75
C LYS A 100 -30.66 11.67 8.79
N LEU A 101 -29.41 11.53 8.36
CA LEU A 101 -28.81 12.43 7.37
C LEU A 101 -29.48 12.36 6.01
N LEU A 102 -29.81 11.15 5.55
CA LEU A 102 -30.48 10.98 4.28
C LEU A 102 -31.88 11.62 4.30
N MET A 103 -32.54 11.59 5.46
CA MET A 103 -33.82 12.28 5.70
C MET A 103 -33.66 13.80 5.72
N GLU A 104 -32.66 14.32 6.44
CA GLU A 104 -32.36 15.76 6.49
C GLU A 104 -32.00 16.30 5.10
N GLU A 105 -31.22 15.56 4.32
CA GLU A 105 -30.86 15.96 2.96
C GLU A 105 -32.03 15.86 1.98
N ASN A 106 -32.89 14.85 2.13
CA ASN A 106 -34.16 14.79 1.39
C ASN A 106 -35.07 15.99 1.72
N GLU A 107 -35.18 16.36 2.99
CA GLU A 107 -35.98 17.52 3.39
C GLU A 107 -35.40 18.82 2.81
N ARG A 108 -34.08 18.96 2.81
CA ARG A 108 -33.38 20.10 2.19
C ARG A 108 -33.60 20.14 0.68
N LEU A 109 -33.46 19.01 -0.02
CA LEU A 109 -33.71 18.91 -1.46
C LEU A 109 -35.17 19.22 -1.77
N GLN A 110 -36.12 18.76 -0.95
CA GLN A 110 -37.54 19.14 -1.09
C GLN A 110 -37.76 20.64 -0.94
N LYS A 111 -37.08 21.31 0.00
CA LYS A 111 -37.12 22.77 0.14
C LYS A 111 -36.54 23.47 -1.09
N GLN A 112 -35.41 23.00 -1.60
CA GLN A 112 -34.77 23.56 -2.80
C GLN A 112 -35.63 23.37 -4.06
N VAL A 113 -36.23 22.20 -4.24
CA VAL A 113 -37.20 21.94 -5.32
C VAL A 113 -38.41 22.86 -5.18
N SER A 114 -38.95 23.02 -3.97
CA SER A 114 -40.07 23.93 -3.71
C SER A 114 -39.74 25.37 -4.06
N GLN A 115 -38.54 25.84 -3.71
CA GLN A 115 -38.06 27.17 -4.05
C GLN A 115 -37.91 27.35 -5.56
N LEU A 116 -37.27 26.41 -6.26
CA LEU A 116 -37.12 26.45 -7.72
C LEU A 116 -38.46 26.36 -8.45
N VAL A 117 -39.44 25.62 -7.91
CA VAL A 117 -40.81 25.57 -8.45
C VAL A 117 -41.51 26.92 -8.30
N ASN A 118 -41.35 27.58 -7.16
CA ASN A 118 -41.90 28.92 -6.91
C ASN A 118 -41.24 29.98 -7.82
N GLU A 119 -39.92 29.97 -7.96
CA GLU A 119 -39.19 30.85 -8.86
C GLU A 119 -39.56 30.62 -10.34
N ASN A 120 -39.69 29.36 -10.77
CA ASN A 120 -40.20 29.03 -12.11
C ASN A 120 -41.65 29.50 -12.31
N GLY A 121 -42.51 29.37 -11.30
CA GLY A 121 -43.88 29.89 -11.34
C GLY A 121 -43.91 31.40 -11.51
N PHE A 122 -43.04 32.12 -10.78
CA PHE A 122 -42.89 33.57 -10.89
C PHE A 122 -42.38 34.00 -12.27
N MET A 123 -41.35 33.34 -12.81
CA MET A 123 -40.85 33.62 -14.17
C MET A 123 -41.90 33.33 -15.26
N ARG A 124 -42.70 32.27 -15.10
CA ARG A 124 -43.81 31.96 -16.01
C ARG A 124 -44.94 33.00 -15.96
N GLN A 125 -45.19 33.60 -14.79
CA GLN A 125 -46.13 34.72 -14.64
C GLN A 125 -45.61 36.00 -15.30
N GLN A 126 -44.31 36.26 -15.25
CA GLN A 126 -43.69 37.40 -15.96
C GLN A 126 -43.70 37.26 -17.49
N LEU A 127 -43.79 36.03 -18.01
CA LEU A 127 -43.80 35.74 -19.45
C LEU A 127 -45.22 35.73 -20.08
N HIS A 128 -46.27 36.12 -19.36
CA HIS A 128 -47.61 36.29 -19.94
C HIS A 128 -47.80 37.71 -20.49
N PRO A 129 -48.02 37.90 -21.81
CA PRO A 129 -48.24 39.23 -22.39
C PRO A 129 -49.68 39.68 -22.15
N THR A 130 -49.87 40.85 -21.54
CA THR A 130 -51.16 41.55 -21.47
C THR A 130 -51.20 42.60 -22.60
N PRO A 131 -52.31 42.74 -23.37
CA PRO A 131 -52.32 43.48 -24.63
C PRO A 131 -52.28 45.00 -24.48
N ALA A 132 -51.66 45.62 -25.49
CA ALA A 132 -51.33 47.03 -25.62
C ALA A 132 -52.53 47.99 -25.82
N ALA A 133 -52.37 49.23 -25.34
CA ALA A 133 -52.78 50.49 -25.99
C ALA A 133 -52.14 51.72 -25.24
N PRO A 134 -52.14 52.96 -25.77
CA PRO A 134 -50.94 53.56 -26.40
C PRO A 134 -50.47 54.91 -25.80
N ASN A 135 -49.18 55.19 -26.05
CA ASN A 135 -48.47 56.49 -26.19
C ASN A 135 -48.69 57.63 -25.15
N ALA A 136 -47.60 58.08 -24.50
CA ALA A 136 -46.88 59.31 -24.88
C ALA A 136 -45.78 59.69 -23.85
N ASP A 137 -44.59 59.92 -24.38
CA ASP A 137 -43.54 60.90 -24.03
C ASP A 137 -43.06 61.11 -22.58
N GLY A 138 -41.73 61.08 -22.42
CA GLY A 138 -41.07 61.92 -21.42
C GLY A 138 -39.74 61.42 -20.86
N SER A 139 -38.64 61.85 -21.48
CA SER A 139 -37.32 62.14 -20.88
C SER A 139 -36.58 61.08 -20.05
N GLY A 140 -35.32 60.86 -20.44
CA GLY A 140 -34.45 59.83 -19.88
C GLY A 140 -33.76 60.18 -18.57
N VAL A 141 -33.04 59.18 -18.05
CA VAL A 141 -31.82 59.34 -17.26
C VAL A 141 -30.97 58.08 -17.50
N ASP A 142 -29.72 58.29 -17.90
CA ASP A 142 -28.66 57.29 -17.94
C ASP A 142 -28.51 56.58 -16.59
N SER A 143 -28.42 55.26 -16.59
CA SER A 143 -27.80 54.53 -15.48
C SER A 143 -27.01 53.37 -16.04
N ALA A 144 -25.72 53.65 -16.23
CA ALA A 144 -24.68 52.71 -16.55
C ALA A 144 -24.73 51.50 -15.59
N ALA A 145 -24.60 50.32 -16.18
CA ALA A 145 -24.37 49.08 -15.47
C ALA A 145 -23.17 49.24 -14.51
N ALA A 146 -23.45 49.23 -13.21
CA ALA A 146 -22.43 49.10 -12.19
C ALA A 146 -21.90 47.65 -12.23
N ALA A 147 -20.79 47.45 -12.94
CA ALA A 147 -19.90 46.35 -12.65
C ALA A 147 -19.48 46.45 -11.17
N PRO A 148 -19.39 45.35 -10.40
CA PRO A 148 -18.92 45.42 -9.03
C PRO A 148 -17.44 45.83 -9.07
N MET A 149 -17.19 47.09 -8.73
CA MET A 149 -15.87 47.64 -8.51
C MET A 149 -15.22 46.88 -7.35
N ASN A 150 -14.28 45.99 -7.67
CA ASN A 150 -13.24 45.52 -6.75
C ASN A 150 -12.40 46.72 -6.33
N SER A 151 -12.86 47.44 -5.31
CA SER A 151 -12.01 48.36 -4.56
C SER A 151 -10.87 47.54 -3.96
N LEU A 152 -9.61 47.88 -4.28
CA LEU A 152 -8.43 47.38 -3.59
C LEU A 152 -8.62 47.59 -2.07
N ARG A 153 -9.07 46.55 -1.37
CA ARG A 153 -9.08 46.49 0.09
C ARG A 153 -7.66 46.12 0.51
N ASP A 154 -7.12 46.81 1.51
CA ASP A 154 -5.83 46.45 2.10
C ASP A 154 -5.88 45.02 2.65
N ALA A 155 -5.40 44.06 1.85
CA ALA A 155 -5.40 42.63 2.12
C ALA A 155 -4.56 42.24 3.35
N ASN A 156 -3.79 43.19 3.90
CA ASN A 156 -2.93 43.01 5.06
C ASN A 156 -3.51 43.60 6.35
N SER A 157 -4.75 44.10 6.35
CA SER A 157 -5.42 44.61 7.56
C SER A 157 -6.23 43.50 8.27
N PRO A 158 -6.37 43.52 9.61
CA PRO A 158 -7.20 42.55 10.34
C PRO A 158 -8.65 42.46 9.85
N ALA A 159 -9.23 43.59 9.41
CA ALA A 159 -10.57 43.64 8.84
C ALA A 159 -10.63 43.00 7.44
N GLY A 160 -9.56 43.13 6.64
CA GLY A 160 -9.42 42.45 5.35
C GLY A 160 -9.37 40.92 5.52
N PHE A 161 -8.62 40.42 6.51
CA PHE A 161 -8.53 39.00 6.80
C PHE A 161 -9.86 38.39 7.23
N LEU A 162 -10.67 39.10 8.03
CA LEU A 162 -12.00 38.64 8.41
C LEU A 162 -12.94 38.52 7.18
N SER A 163 -12.91 39.51 6.28
CA SER A 163 -13.69 39.45 5.04
C SER A 163 -13.31 38.23 4.17
N ILE A 164 -12.00 37.94 4.05
CA ILE A 164 -11.51 36.77 3.32
C ILE A 164 -11.95 35.47 4.01
N ALA A 165 -11.93 35.45 5.35
CA ALA A 165 -12.36 34.31 6.15
C ALA A 165 -13.86 34.00 5.95
N GLU A 166 -14.72 35.02 5.95
CA GLU A 166 -16.17 34.86 5.77
C GLU A 166 -16.55 34.44 4.34
N GLU A 167 -15.86 34.98 3.34
CA GLU A 167 -16.00 34.54 1.94
C GLU A 167 -15.58 33.06 1.80
N THR A 168 -14.43 32.71 2.37
CA THR A 168 -13.89 31.35 2.36
C THR A 168 -14.84 30.37 3.04
N LEU A 169 -15.43 30.74 4.18
CA LEU A 169 -16.42 29.93 4.89
C LEU A 169 -17.63 29.64 3.99
N THR A 170 -18.17 30.67 3.34
CA THR A 170 -19.35 30.55 2.48
C THR A 170 -19.08 29.63 1.29
N GLU A 171 -17.96 29.83 0.59
CA GLU A 171 -17.58 28.99 -0.54
C GLU A 171 -17.29 27.55 -0.10
N PHE A 172 -16.56 27.36 1.01
CA PHE A 172 -16.27 26.04 1.57
C PHE A 172 -17.56 25.28 1.89
N LEU A 173 -18.52 25.90 2.57
CA LEU A 173 -19.79 25.25 2.94
C LEU A 173 -20.59 24.82 1.70
N SER A 174 -20.56 25.60 0.63
CA SER A 174 -21.20 25.24 -0.65
C SER A 174 -20.54 24.02 -1.31
N LYS A 175 -19.20 23.87 -1.19
CA LYS A 175 -18.49 22.67 -1.67
C LYS A 175 -18.75 21.46 -0.79
N ALA A 176 -18.72 21.65 0.53
CA ALA A 176 -18.91 20.60 1.53
C ALA A 176 -20.33 20.04 1.54
N THR A 177 -21.33 20.84 1.17
CA THR A 177 -22.73 20.38 1.01
C THR A 177 -23.00 19.81 -0.38
N GLY A 178 -22.12 20.07 -1.35
CA GLY A 178 -22.19 19.48 -2.71
C GLY A 178 -22.93 20.32 -3.73
N THR A 179 -23.14 21.61 -3.48
CA THR A 179 -23.88 22.50 -4.38
C THR A 179 -23.01 23.26 -5.37
N ALA A 180 -21.69 23.37 -5.12
CA ALA A 180 -20.79 24.23 -5.90
C ALA A 180 -19.85 23.51 -6.88
N VAL A 181 -19.67 22.19 -6.73
CA VAL A 181 -18.75 21.41 -7.58
C VAL A 181 -19.52 20.19 -8.08
N ASP A 182 -19.33 19.84 -9.36
CA ASP A 182 -19.85 18.62 -9.93
C ASP A 182 -19.03 17.41 -9.42
N TRP A 183 -19.59 16.76 -8.40
CA TRP A 183 -18.95 15.68 -7.68
C TRP A 183 -19.26 14.35 -8.35
N VAL A 184 -18.22 13.69 -8.85
CA VAL A 184 -18.31 12.32 -9.37
C VAL A 184 -17.79 11.35 -8.32
N GLN A 185 -18.52 10.26 -8.11
CA GLN A 185 -18.10 9.22 -7.18
C GLN A 185 -16.74 8.63 -7.58
N MET A 186 -15.87 8.42 -6.59
CA MET A 186 -14.56 7.83 -6.81
C MET A 186 -14.66 6.44 -7.47
N PRO A 187 -13.98 6.21 -8.62
CA PRO A 187 -13.96 4.90 -9.28
C PRO A 187 -13.46 3.79 -8.34
N GLY A 188 -14.05 2.60 -8.43
CA GLY A 188 -13.66 1.45 -7.63
C GLY A 188 -14.20 1.44 -6.19
N MET A 189 -14.78 2.53 -5.70
CA MET A 189 -15.38 2.59 -4.35
C MET A 189 -16.89 2.44 -4.42
N LYS A 190 -17.44 1.35 -3.89
CA LYS A 190 -18.90 1.17 -3.77
C LYS A 190 -19.39 1.74 -2.43
N PRO A 191 -20.47 2.55 -2.40
CA PRO A 191 -21.04 3.01 -1.14
C PRO A 191 -21.73 1.82 -0.47
N GLY A 192 -21.46 1.61 0.81
CA GLY A 192 -22.02 0.48 1.56
C GLY A 192 -21.80 0.61 3.06
N PRO A 193 -22.48 -0.22 3.87
CA PRO A 193 -22.37 -0.19 5.33
C PRO A 193 -20.94 -0.49 5.83
N ASP A 194 -20.14 -1.20 5.02
CA ASP A 194 -18.74 -1.52 5.31
C ASP A 194 -17.75 -0.49 4.75
N SER A 195 -18.21 0.56 4.06
CA SER A 195 -17.32 1.58 3.47
C SER A 195 -16.72 2.54 4.52
N VAL A 196 -15.49 3.01 4.30
CA VAL A 196 -14.83 4.04 5.12
C VAL A 196 -15.59 5.37 5.09
N GLY A 197 -16.27 5.65 3.99
CA GLY A 197 -16.96 6.88 3.76
C GLY A 197 -17.43 6.97 2.32
N ILE A 198 -18.08 8.08 2.01
CA ILE A 198 -18.46 8.46 0.66
C ILE A 198 -17.38 9.38 0.12
N PHE A 199 -16.81 9.03 -1.02
CA PHE A 199 -15.72 9.76 -1.64
C PHE A 199 -16.10 10.21 -3.04
N ALA A 200 -15.82 11.48 -3.33
CA ALA A 200 -16.09 12.08 -4.63
C ALA A 200 -14.92 12.97 -5.07
N ILE A 201 -14.77 13.12 -6.39
CA ILE A 201 -13.76 13.93 -7.04
C ILE A 201 -14.41 14.84 -8.09
N SER A 202 -13.78 15.96 -8.39
CA SER A 202 -14.16 16.78 -9.53
C SER A 202 -13.70 16.14 -10.86
N GLN A 203 -14.53 16.22 -11.91
CA GLN A 203 -14.17 15.84 -13.28
C GLN A 203 -13.78 17.02 -14.19
N GLY A 204 -13.62 18.21 -13.61
CA GLY A 204 -13.19 19.42 -14.31
C GLY A 204 -13.29 20.63 -13.39
N GLY A 205 -12.47 21.66 -13.63
CA GLY A 205 -12.41 22.87 -12.82
C GLY A 205 -11.02 23.51 -12.81
N ASN A 206 -10.89 24.64 -12.12
CA ASN A 206 -9.59 25.25 -11.85
C ASN A 206 -8.89 24.48 -10.72
N GLY A 207 -7.99 23.55 -11.07
CA GLY A 207 -7.27 22.70 -10.12
C GLY A 207 -7.95 21.35 -9.86
N VAL A 208 -7.48 20.67 -8.82
CA VAL A 208 -7.89 19.34 -8.40
C VAL A 208 -8.72 19.41 -7.13
N ALA A 209 -9.82 18.67 -7.07
CA ALA A 209 -10.70 18.68 -5.91
C ALA A 209 -11.19 17.30 -5.52
N ALA A 210 -11.21 17.04 -4.22
CA ALA A 210 -11.69 15.82 -3.61
C ALA A 210 -12.57 16.13 -2.39
N ARG A 211 -13.56 15.29 -2.16
CA ARG A 211 -14.49 15.37 -1.03
C ARG A 211 -14.65 14.01 -0.39
N ALA A 212 -14.60 13.97 0.94
CA ALA A 212 -14.91 12.79 1.73
C ALA A 212 -15.99 13.11 2.77
N CYS A 213 -16.90 12.17 3.00
CA CYS A 213 -17.86 12.22 4.10
C CYS A 213 -17.83 10.90 4.86
N GLY A 214 -17.73 10.95 6.19
CA GLY A 214 -17.71 9.75 7.03
C GLY A 214 -18.13 10.00 8.47
N LEU A 215 -18.39 8.91 9.19
CA LEU A 215 -18.71 8.92 10.61
C LEU A 215 -17.47 8.53 11.43
N VAL A 216 -17.19 9.29 12.49
CA VAL A 216 -16.05 9.09 13.37
C VAL A 216 -16.51 9.13 14.83
N SER A 217 -16.09 8.16 15.65
CA SER A 217 -16.45 8.07 17.06
C SER A 217 -15.59 8.99 17.95
N LEU A 218 -15.44 10.26 17.54
CA LEU A 218 -14.73 11.31 18.28
C LEU A 218 -15.57 12.59 18.33
N GLU A 219 -15.37 13.39 19.37
CA GLU A 219 -15.99 14.71 19.52
C GLU A 219 -15.40 15.75 18.55
N PRO A 220 -16.15 16.81 18.18
CA PRO A 220 -15.70 17.77 17.19
C PRO A 220 -14.37 18.46 17.53
N THR A 221 -14.19 18.85 18.80
CA THR A 221 -12.96 19.50 19.30
C THR A 221 -11.74 18.60 19.09
N LYS A 222 -11.84 17.31 19.43
CA LYS A 222 -10.74 16.37 19.28
C LYS A 222 -10.37 16.13 17.82
N ILE A 223 -11.36 16.09 16.94
CA ILE A 223 -11.15 15.96 15.49
C ILE A 223 -10.41 17.20 14.95
N VAL A 224 -10.80 18.41 15.37
CA VAL A 224 -10.12 19.65 14.98
C VAL A 224 -8.65 19.64 15.42
N GLU A 225 -8.35 19.26 16.66
CA GLU A 225 -6.98 19.15 17.16
C GLU A 225 -6.13 18.22 16.29
N ILE A 226 -6.64 17.03 15.98
CA ILE A 226 -5.93 16.04 15.18
C ILE A 226 -5.69 16.55 13.75
N LEU A 227 -6.73 17.10 13.10
CA LEU A 227 -6.63 17.51 11.69
C LEU A 227 -5.81 18.79 11.49
N LYS A 228 -5.74 19.68 12.49
CA LYS A 228 -4.87 20.85 12.45
C LYS A 228 -3.38 20.46 12.54
N ASP A 229 -3.06 19.38 13.23
CA ASP A 229 -1.69 18.84 13.37
C ASP A 229 -1.29 17.98 12.15
N ARG A 230 -1.25 18.62 10.97
CA ARG A 230 -0.94 17.96 9.68
C ARG A 230 0.31 17.06 9.72
N PRO A 231 1.46 17.46 10.32
CA PRO A 231 2.67 16.63 10.34
C PRO A 231 2.50 15.25 11.01
N THR A 232 1.47 15.04 11.84
CA THR A 232 1.26 13.75 12.53
C THR A 232 0.52 12.71 11.69
N TRP A 233 -0.16 13.12 10.63
CA TRP A 233 -1.02 12.25 9.83
C TRP A 233 -0.79 12.39 8.32
N TYR A 234 -0.53 13.59 7.82
CA TYR A 234 -0.33 13.84 6.39
C TYR A 234 1.13 13.54 6.03
N ARG A 235 1.36 12.37 5.41
CA ARG A 235 2.70 11.84 5.07
C ARG A 235 3.54 12.80 4.23
N ASP A 236 2.89 13.57 3.37
CA ASP A 236 3.59 14.53 2.49
C ASP A 236 3.79 15.88 3.15
N CYS A 237 3.27 16.12 4.36
CA CYS A 237 3.53 17.33 5.12
C CYS A 237 4.94 17.30 5.73
N ARG A 238 5.80 18.22 5.31
CA ARG A 238 7.12 18.44 5.93
C ARG A 238 6.97 19.24 7.24
N SER A 239 6.27 20.36 7.16
CA SER A 239 6.06 21.28 8.27
C SER A 239 4.75 22.05 8.07
N SER A 240 4.15 22.48 9.18
CA SER A 240 2.96 23.32 9.20
C SER A 240 3.05 24.26 10.38
N GLU A 241 3.37 25.52 10.13
CA GLU A 241 3.63 26.52 11.16
C GLU A 241 2.56 27.60 11.16
N VAL A 242 2.04 27.93 12.34
CA VAL A 242 1.13 29.06 12.54
C VAL A 242 1.96 30.30 12.82
N PHE A 243 1.98 31.22 11.86
CA PHE A 243 2.78 32.45 11.94
C PHE A 243 2.15 33.50 12.85
N THR A 244 0.83 33.63 12.79
CA THR A 244 0.09 34.56 13.63
C THR A 244 -1.36 34.12 13.77
N MET A 245 -2.00 34.55 14.85
CA MET A 245 -3.39 34.25 15.15
C MET A 245 -4.15 35.52 15.55
N PHE A 246 -5.38 35.64 15.06
CA PHE A 246 -6.27 36.76 15.32
C PHE A 246 -7.63 36.24 15.81
N PRO A 247 -8.21 36.80 16.89
CA PRO A 247 -9.60 36.56 17.22
C PRO A 247 -10.51 37.29 16.22
N ALA A 248 -11.49 36.60 15.66
CA ALA A 248 -12.45 37.16 14.70
C ALA A 248 -13.59 37.99 15.35
N GLY A 249 -13.62 38.07 16.69
CA GLY A 249 -14.64 38.80 17.46
C GLY A 249 -15.99 38.08 17.59
N ASN A 250 -16.34 37.20 16.66
CA ASN A 250 -17.54 36.35 16.70
C ASN A 250 -17.33 34.99 17.40
N GLY A 251 -16.26 34.85 18.19
CA GLY A 251 -15.85 33.57 18.78
C GLY A 251 -15.04 32.66 17.85
N GLY A 252 -14.82 33.06 16.60
CA GLY A 252 -13.90 32.38 15.67
C GLY A 252 -12.44 32.84 15.81
N THR A 253 -11.54 32.06 15.24
CA THR A 253 -10.08 32.30 15.22
C THR A 253 -9.56 32.24 13.80
N ILE A 254 -8.78 33.25 13.39
CA ILE A 254 -8.07 33.31 12.11
C ILE A 254 -6.60 33.02 12.38
N GLU A 255 -6.00 32.11 11.63
CA GLU A 255 -4.61 31.69 11.71
C GLU A 255 -3.96 31.90 10.33
N LEU A 256 -2.79 32.55 10.28
CA LEU A 256 -1.97 32.53 9.07
C LEU A 256 -1.02 31.34 9.15
N VAL A 257 -1.13 30.43 8.20
CA VAL A 257 -0.43 29.14 8.24
C VAL A 257 0.47 29.00 7.03
N TYR A 258 1.73 28.68 7.29
CA TYR A 258 2.69 28.28 6.28
C TYR A 258 2.85 26.75 6.33
N THR A 259 2.53 26.08 5.23
CA THR A 259 2.64 24.62 5.12
C THR A 259 3.63 24.26 4.03
N GLN A 260 4.57 23.37 4.31
CA GLN A 260 5.49 22.81 3.33
C GLN A 260 5.16 21.34 3.11
N THR A 261 5.22 20.91 1.86
CA THR A 261 4.95 19.54 1.44
C THR A 261 6.08 18.98 0.60
N TYR A 262 6.41 17.72 0.83
CA TYR A 262 7.44 17.01 0.08
C TYR A 262 7.04 16.82 -1.38
N ALA A 263 8.02 16.84 -2.29
CA ALA A 263 7.81 16.29 -3.61
C ALA A 263 7.69 14.77 -3.52
N PRO A 264 6.77 14.14 -4.28
CA PRO A 264 6.63 12.69 -4.30
C PRO A 264 7.84 11.99 -4.91
N MET A 265 8.67 12.71 -5.68
CA MET A 265 9.81 12.17 -6.43
C MET A 265 10.94 13.18 -6.60
N THR A 266 12.10 12.73 -7.08
CA THR A 266 13.32 13.55 -7.21
C THR A 266 13.30 14.53 -8.38
N LEU A 267 12.40 14.37 -9.35
CA LEU A 267 12.34 15.17 -10.59
C LEU A 267 11.35 16.34 -10.51
N ALA A 268 10.76 16.59 -9.34
CA ALA A 268 9.81 17.67 -9.14
C ALA A 268 10.17 18.46 -7.88
N SER A 269 9.92 19.77 -7.90
CA SER A 269 10.09 20.62 -6.73
C SER A 269 8.99 20.37 -5.71
N ALA A 270 9.34 20.49 -4.43
CA ALA A 270 8.41 20.47 -3.32
C ALA A 270 7.40 21.63 -3.42
N ARG A 271 6.28 21.56 -2.70
CA ARG A 271 5.27 22.64 -2.69
C ARG A 271 5.16 23.31 -1.35
N ASP A 272 4.99 24.62 -1.35
CA ASP A 272 4.60 25.38 -0.16
C ASP A 272 3.25 26.06 -0.35
N PHE A 273 2.59 26.33 0.78
CA PHE A 273 1.29 26.98 0.84
C PHE A 273 1.36 28.10 1.88
N TRP A 274 0.87 29.27 1.50
CA TRP A 274 0.64 30.38 2.41
C TRP A 274 -0.85 30.65 2.49
N THR A 275 -1.44 30.38 3.64
CA THR A 275 -2.89 30.26 3.79
C THR A 275 -3.42 31.03 4.98
N LEU A 276 -4.68 31.45 4.86
CA LEU A 276 -5.52 31.89 5.95
C LEU A 276 -6.44 30.75 6.32
N ARG A 277 -6.34 30.27 7.56
CA ARG A 277 -7.21 29.26 8.16
C ARG A 277 -8.16 29.92 9.14
N TYR A 278 -9.45 29.74 8.94
CA TYR A 278 -10.50 30.25 9.81
C TYR A 278 -11.22 29.10 10.52
N THR A 279 -11.27 29.14 11.85
CA THR A 279 -11.98 28.19 12.71
C THR A 279 -13.16 28.91 13.37
N THR A 280 -14.37 28.37 13.24
CA THR A 280 -15.58 28.94 13.84
C THR A 280 -16.57 27.87 14.25
N ASN A 281 -17.44 28.20 15.20
CA ASN A 281 -18.54 27.35 15.65
C ASN A 281 -19.85 27.87 15.08
N LEU A 282 -20.68 26.97 14.55
CA LEU A 282 -22.02 27.29 14.07
C LEU A 282 -23.04 27.18 15.21
N GLU A 283 -24.19 27.83 15.06
CA GLU A 283 -25.27 27.85 16.06
C GLU A 283 -25.79 26.45 16.42
N ASN A 284 -25.69 25.50 15.48
CA ASN A 284 -26.11 24.10 15.67
C ASN A 284 -25.05 23.23 16.39
N GLY A 285 -23.98 23.82 16.92
CA GLY A 285 -22.88 23.12 17.59
C GLY A 285 -21.87 22.44 16.66
N SER A 286 -22.00 22.63 15.34
CA SER A 286 -21.00 22.16 14.37
C SER A 286 -19.77 23.05 14.39
N VAL A 287 -18.60 22.47 14.14
CA VAL A 287 -17.34 23.21 14.03
C VAL A 287 -16.91 23.22 12.58
N VAL A 288 -16.52 24.39 12.08
CA VAL A 288 -15.99 24.56 10.73
C VAL A 288 -14.56 25.07 10.81
N VAL A 289 -13.67 24.41 10.08
CA VAL A 289 -12.31 24.88 9.82
C VAL A 289 -12.19 25.02 8.32
N CYS A 290 -12.04 26.23 7.80
CA CYS A 290 -11.86 26.47 6.37
C CYS A 290 -10.53 27.19 6.12
N GLU A 291 -9.91 26.91 4.99
CA GLU A 291 -8.58 27.39 4.64
C GLU A 291 -8.53 27.80 3.17
N ARG A 292 -7.85 28.90 2.88
CA ARG A 292 -7.63 29.42 1.52
C ARG A 292 -6.26 30.08 1.44
N SER A 293 -5.61 29.98 0.29
CA SER A 293 -4.39 30.73 0.00
C SER A 293 -4.65 32.23 -0.10
N LEU A 294 -3.72 33.03 0.44
CA LEU A 294 -3.75 34.47 0.29
C LEU A 294 -3.21 34.85 -1.09
N SER A 295 -4.00 35.55 -1.91
CA SER A 295 -3.60 36.00 -3.24
C SER A 295 -2.62 37.19 -3.12
N GLY A 296 -1.39 37.02 -3.60
CA GLY A 296 -0.38 38.09 -3.66
C GLY A 296 1.04 37.56 -3.80
N THR A 297 1.88 38.28 -4.55
CA THR A 297 3.33 38.01 -4.76
C THR A 297 4.16 38.30 -3.50
N GLY A 298 3.69 37.84 -2.33
CA GLY A 298 4.51 37.78 -1.14
C GLY A 298 5.34 36.51 -1.20
N ALA A 299 6.67 36.65 -1.25
CA ALA A 299 7.55 35.56 -0.86
C ALA A 299 7.01 34.99 0.45
N GLY A 300 7.00 33.66 0.59
CA GLY A 300 6.72 33.05 1.90
C GLY A 300 7.57 33.70 2.98
N PRO A 301 7.25 33.46 4.26
CA PRO A 301 7.94 34.10 5.38
C PRO A 301 9.47 33.96 5.35
N ASN A 302 10.02 33.00 4.59
CA ASN A 302 11.43 32.86 4.32
C ASN A 302 11.78 32.98 2.83
N ALA A 303 12.52 34.03 2.45
CA ALA A 303 13.01 34.24 1.09
C ALA A 303 14.04 33.18 0.64
N ALA A 304 14.76 32.54 1.57
CA ALA A 304 15.69 31.46 1.25
C ALA A 304 14.98 30.15 0.87
N ALA A 305 13.83 29.87 1.51
CA ALA A 305 13.00 28.70 1.20
C ALA A 305 12.34 28.80 -0.18
N ALA A 306 12.05 30.01 -0.67
CA ALA A 306 11.40 30.23 -1.96
C ALA A 306 12.13 29.63 -3.17
N SER A 307 13.42 29.28 -3.05
CA SER A 307 14.18 28.63 -4.13
C SER A 307 13.98 27.10 -4.22
N GLN A 308 13.51 26.44 -3.15
CA GLN A 308 13.36 24.98 -3.06
C GLN A 308 11.90 24.51 -3.18
N PHE A 309 10.94 25.44 -3.13
CA PHE A 309 9.51 25.18 -3.17
C PHE A 309 8.85 25.96 -4.30
N GLU A 310 7.90 25.32 -4.97
CA GLU A 310 6.95 25.99 -5.87
C GLU A 310 5.68 26.35 -5.08
N ARG A 311 5.21 27.58 -5.20
CA ARG A 311 4.03 28.06 -4.46
C ARG A 311 2.75 27.49 -5.06
N ALA A 312 2.17 26.52 -4.36
CA ALA A 312 0.86 25.99 -4.69
C ALA A 312 -0.25 26.87 -4.08
N GLU A 313 -1.45 26.76 -4.63
CA GLU A 313 -2.62 27.52 -4.20
C GLU A 313 -3.67 26.57 -3.61
N MET A 314 -4.14 26.89 -2.42
CA MET A 314 -5.29 26.24 -1.80
C MET A 314 -6.53 27.08 -2.07
N LEU A 315 -7.45 26.54 -2.86
CA LEU A 315 -8.79 27.11 -3.02
C LEU A 315 -9.61 26.75 -1.77
N PRO A 316 -10.78 27.39 -1.52
CA PRO A 316 -11.54 27.15 -0.30
C PRO A 316 -11.76 25.67 -0.01
N SER A 317 -11.08 25.21 1.05
CA SER A 317 -10.92 23.83 1.49
C SER A 317 -11.12 23.76 3.00
N GLY A 318 -11.25 22.56 3.57
CA GLY A 318 -11.33 22.39 5.02
C GLY A 318 -12.24 21.28 5.49
N TYR A 319 -12.74 21.44 6.72
CA TYR A 319 -13.48 20.43 7.47
C TYR A 319 -14.78 21.02 8.05
N LEU A 320 -15.90 20.34 7.82
CA LEU A 320 -17.18 20.59 8.50
C LEU A 320 -17.46 19.38 9.40
N ILE A 321 -17.50 19.61 10.71
CA ILE A 321 -17.61 18.56 11.72
C ILE A 321 -18.91 18.77 12.49
N ARG A 322 -19.83 17.81 12.37
CA ARG A 322 -21.19 17.88 12.92
C ARG A 322 -21.35 16.84 14.03
N PRO A 323 -21.68 17.24 15.27
CA PRO A 323 -21.91 16.30 16.36
C PRO A 323 -23.12 15.41 16.06
N CYS A 324 -23.09 14.15 16.54
CA CYS A 324 -24.17 13.18 16.39
C CYS A 324 -24.86 12.86 17.72
N GLU A 325 -26.19 12.70 17.69
CA GLU A 325 -26.96 12.14 18.80
C GLU A 325 -26.60 10.65 18.96
N GLY A 326 -25.85 10.31 20.01
CA GLY A 326 -25.34 8.95 20.25
C GLY A 326 -23.81 8.85 20.42
N GLY A 327 -23.10 9.98 20.34
CA GLY A 327 -21.65 10.05 20.50
C GLY A 327 -20.90 9.93 19.16
N GLY A 328 -19.91 10.80 18.96
CA GLY A 328 -19.16 10.91 17.70
C GLY A 328 -19.60 12.09 16.83
N SER A 329 -19.02 12.17 15.63
CA SER A 329 -19.21 13.27 14.68
C SER A 329 -19.26 12.76 13.24
N ILE A 330 -20.06 13.44 12.42
CA ILE A 330 -20.00 13.33 10.96
C ILE A 330 -19.04 14.39 10.47
N ILE A 331 -18.08 13.98 9.65
CA ILE A 331 -17.10 14.88 9.06
C ILE A 331 -17.30 14.96 7.55
N HIS A 332 -17.26 16.17 7.02
CA HIS A 332 -17.09 16.47 5.60
C HIS A 332 -15.71 17.10 5.42
N ILE A 333 -14.89 16.49 4.59
CA ILE A 333 -13.56 16.97 4.21
C ILE A 333 -13.64 17.42 2.76
N VAL A 334 -13.15 18.60 2.45
CA VAL A 334 -12.99 19.10 1.07
C VAL A 334 -11.57 19.61 0.91
N ASP A 335 -10.86 19.04 -0.04
CA ASP A 335 -9.56 19.51 -0.47
C ASP A 335 -9.67 19.99 -1.91
N HIS A 336 -9.32 21.25 -2.15
CA HIS A 336 -9.35 21.88 -3.48
C HIS A 336 -8.06 22.66 -3.67
N LEU A 337 -7.19 22.13 -4.53
CA LEU A 337 -5.80 22.58 -4.66
C LEU A 337 -5.47 22.88 -6.12
N ASN A 338 -4.64 23.88 -6.35
CA ASN A 338 -3.91 24.07 -7.58
C ASN A 338 -2.42 23.86 -7.29
N LEU A 339 -1.90 22.72 -7.73
CA LEU A 339 -0.54 22.28 -7.44
C LEU A 339 0.50 22.77 -8.46
N GLN A 340 0.14 23.74 -9.30
CA GLN A 340 1.00 24.32 -10.34
C GLN A 340 1.65 23.23 -11.21
N ALA A 341 0.83 22.36 -11.81
CA ALA A 341 1.33 21.23 -12.60
C ALA A 341 2.24 21.65 -13.77
N TRP A 342 2.09 22.88 -14.27
CA TRP A 342 2.95 23.42 -15.34
C TRP A 342 4.44 23.50 -14.96
N SER A 343 4.79 23.56 -13.67
CA SER A 343 6.18 23.66 -13.21
C SER A 343 6.93 22.33 -13.20
N VAL A 344 6.25 21.20 -13.44
CA VAL A 344 6.87 19.89 -13.55
C VAL A 344 6.94 19.39 -15.00
N PRO A 345 7.87 18.47 -15.32
CA PRO A 345 7.91 17.81 -16.62
C PRO A 345 6.55 17.23 -17.03
N GLU A 346 6.23 17.27 -18.32
CA GLU A 346 4.93 16.86 -18.86
C GLU A 346 4.53 15.43 -18.47
N VAL A 347 5.50 14.51 -18.42
CA VAL A 347 5.29 13.13 -17.99
C VAL A 347 4.79 13.00 -16.54
N LEU A 348 5.05 14.00 -15.69
CA LEU A 348 4.69 14.01 -14.27
C LEU A 348 3.43 14.83 -13.96
N ARG A 349 2.96 15.66 -14.89
CA ARG A 349 1.74 16.48 -14.71
C ARG A 349 0.52 15.69 -14.22
N PRO A 350 0.26 14.45 -14.70
CA PRO A 350 -0.90 13.68 -14.24
C PRO A 350 -0.94 13.46 -12.73
N ILE A 351 0.20 13.49 -12.02
CA ILE A 351 0.24 13.33 -10.55
C ILE A 351 -0.32 14.57 -9.85
N TYR A 352 -0.10 15.75 -10.43
CA TYR A 352 -0.50 17.05 -9.88
C TYR A 352 -1.87 17.50 -10.38
N GLU A 353 -2.35 16.95 -11.49
CA GLU A 353 -3.65 17.23 -12.11
C GLU A 353 -4.73 16.16 -11.79
N SER A 354 -4.37 15.13 -11.04
CA SER A 354 -5.29 14.06 -10.66
C SER A 354 -6.00 14.34 -9.33
N SER A 355 -7.29 14.63 -9.40
CA SER A 355 -8.18 14.68 -8.22
C SER A 355 -8.19 13.34 -7.46
N GLN A 356 -8.00 12.21 -8.16
CA GLN A 356 -7.89 10.89 -7.53
C GLN A 356 -6.63 10.78 -6.64
N MET A 357 -5.50 11.35 -7.09
CA MET A 357 -4.26 11.36 -6.30
C MET A 357 -4.41 12.19 -5.02
N VAL A 358 -5.01 13.38 -5.13
CA VAL A 358 -5.34 14.24 -3.97
C VAL A 358 -6.30 13.52 -3.01
N ALA A 359 -7.34 12.90 -3.55
CA ALA A 359 -8.29 12.14 -2.74
C ALA A 359 -7.56 11.05 -1.92
N GLN A 360 -6.70 10.25 -2.54
CA GLN A 360 -6.01 9.15 -1.86
C GLN A 360 -5.00 9.63 -0.83
N ARG A 361 -4.12 10.57 -1.19
CA ARG A 361 -2.98 10.97 -0.33
C ARG A 361 -3.35 11.95 0.77
N LEU A 362 -4.41 12.73 0.58
CA LEU A 362 -4.82 13.79 1.52
C LEU A 362 -6.20 13.50 2.13
N THR A 363 -7.26 13.49 1.30
CA THR A 363 -8.64 13.49 1.80
C THR A 363 -9.05 12.18 2.48
N ILE A 364 -8.79 11.05 1.83
CA ILE A 364 -9.08 9.70 2.33
C ILE A 364 -8.13 9.37 3.48
N ALA A 365 -6.85 9.72 3.35
CA ALA A 365 -5.85 9.53 4.39
C ALA A 365 -6.24 10.24 5.70
N ALA A 366 -6.74 11.48 5.62
CA ALA A 366 -7.26 12.22 6.77
C ALA A 366 -8.39 11.46 7.48
N LEU A 367 -9.40 11.01 6.71
CA LEU A 367 -10.55 10.29 7.26
C LEU A 367 -10.16 8.94 7.87
N ARG A 368 -9.23 8.22 7.23
CA ARG A 368 -8.70 6.95 7.74
C ARG A 368 -7.94 7.15 9.05
N TYR A 369 -7.09 8.16 9.12
CA TYR A 369 -6.30 8.46 10.31
C TYR A 369 -7.18 8.77 11.52
N ILE A 370 -8.17 9.65 11.39
CA ILE A 370 -9.07 9.99 12.51
C ILE A 370 -9.93 8.79 12.93
N ARG A 371 -10.34 7.93 12.00
CA ARG A 371 -11.03 6.66 12.32
C ARG A 371 -10.10 5.69 13.06
N GLN A 372 -8.83 5.64 12.69
CA GLN A 372 -7.82 4.85 13.38
C GLN A 372 -7.63 5.32 14.83
N VAL A 373 -7.42 6.61 15.05
CA VAL A 373 -7.31 7.18 16.40
C VAL A 373 -8.58 6.93 17.22
N ALA A 374 -9.76 7.03 16.61
CA ALA A 374 -11.03 6.76 17.30
C ALA A 374 -11.13 5.31 17.81
N GLN A 375 -10.75 4.32 16.98
CA GLN A 375 -10.81 2.90 17.35
C GLN A 375 -9.79 2.50 18.42
N GLU A 376 -8.60 3.10 18.38
CA GLU A 376 -7.59 2.82 19.39
C GLU A 376 -7.96 3.44 20.74
N THR A 377 -8.62 4.60 20.71
CA THR A 377 -9.13 5.26 21.92
C THR A 377 -10.30 4.47 22.53
N SER A 378 -11.07 3.70 21.75
CA SER A 378 -12.12 2.82 22.26
C SER A 378 -11.59 1.54 22.93
N GLY A 379 -10.31 1.20 22.73
CA GLY A 379 -9.68 0.01 23.31
C GLY A 379 -10.01 -1.31 22.59
N ASP A 380 -10.66 -1.26 21.41
CA ASP A 380 -11.05 -2.46 20.65
C ASP A 380 -9.88 -3.14 19.89
N VAL A 381 -8.72 -2.48 19.78
CA VAL A 381 -7.56 -2.95 19.01
C VAL A 381 -6.42 -3.38 19.94
N VAL A 382 -6.09 -4.68 19.93
CA VAL A 382 -4.95 -5.26 20.66
C VAL A 382 -3.93 -5.78 19.64
N TYR A 383 -2.76 -5.12 19.54
CA TYR A 383 -1.66 -5.60 18.69
C TYR A 383 -0.90 -6.76 19.35
N SER A 384 -0.47 -7.71 18.53
CA SER A 384 0.09 -9.02 18.90
C SER A 384 1.37 -8.99 19.75
N MET A 385 2.07 -7.85 19.83
CA MET A 385 3.38 -7.72 20.50
C MET A 385 3.38 -6.79 21.72
N GLY A 386 2.22 -6.36 22.22
CA GLY A 386 2.12 -5.58 23.46
C GLY A 386 2.65 -4.14 23.40
N ARG A 387 3.11 -3.65 22.24
CA ARG A 387 3.41 -2.22 22.03
C ARG A 387 2.11 -1.45 21.77
N GLN A 388 2.04 -0.22 22.28
CA GLN A 388 0.85 0.63 22.10
C GLN A 388 0.67 1.00 20.61
N PRO A 389 -0.57 1.05 20.11
CA PRO A 389 -0.87 1.47 18.73
C PRO A 389 -0.18 2.78 18.31
N ALA A 390 -0.13 3.75 19.24
CA ALA A 390 0.48 5.07 19.03
C ALA A 390 1.96 4.95 18.64
N VAL A 391 2.70 4.05 19.28
CA VAL A 391 4.12 3.81 19.02
C VAL A 391 4.33 3.27 17.60
N LEU A 392 3.47 2.35 17.15
CA LEU A 392 3.54 1.81 15.80
C LEU A 392 3.29 2.89 14.74
N ARG A 393 2.31 3.79 14.96
CA ARG A 393 2.10 4.94 14.09
C ARG A 393 3.31 5.87 14.04
N THR A 394 3.91 6.14 15.20
CA THR A 394 5.12 6.96 15.29
C THR A 394 6.24 6.33 14.45
N PHE A 395 6.45 5.02 14.51
CA PHE A 395 7.43 4.35 13.65
C PHE A 395 7.12 4.50 12.16
N SER A 396 5.88 4.25 11.74
CA SER A 396 5.49 4.45 10.33
C SER A 396 5.70 5.90 9.88
N GLN A 397 5.38 6.88 10.73
CA GLN A 397 5.61 8.32 10.46
C GLN A 397 7.08 8.64 10.32
N ARG A 398 7.93 8.14 11.23
CA ARG A 398 9.37 8.39 11.19
C ARG A 398 10.03 7.75 9.96
N LEU A 399 9.60 6.54 9.55
CA LEU A 399 10.05 5.91 8.31
C LEU A 399 9.66 6.72 7.08
N SER A 400 8.38 7.08 6.96
CA SER A 400 7.87 7.84 5.81
C SER A 400 8.54 9.22 5.70
N ARG A 401 8.66 9.93 6.83
CA ARG A 401 9.30 11.23 6.90
C ARG A 401 10.77 11.16 6.51
N GLY A 402 11.55 10.24 7.12
CA GLY A 402 12.97 10.12 6.80
C GLY A 402 13.23 9.67 5.36
N PHE A 403 12.34 8.88 4.74
CA PHE A 403 12.39 8.58 3.31
C PHE A 403 12.09 9.81 2.45
N ASN A 404 11.07 10.60 2.80
CA ASN A 404 10.74 11.85 2.12
C ASN A 404 11.86 12.89 2.21
N ASP A 405 12.51 13.01 3.38
CA ASP A 405 13.68 13.85 3.59
C ASP A 405 14.84 13.41 2.67
N ALA A 406 15.08 12.11 2.53
CA ALA A 406 16.10 11.58 1.63
C ALA A 406 15.81 11.89 0.15
N VAL A 407 14.56 11.69 -0.29
CA VAL A 407 14.12 11.98 -1.66
C VAL A 407 14.29 13.47 -2.01
N ASN A 408 13.92 14.37 -1.10
CA ASN A 408 13.95 15.81 -1.37
C ASN A 408 15.34 16.41 -1.11
N GLY A 409 15.96 16.14 0.04
CA GLY A 409 17.29 16.61 0.40
C GLY A 409 17.38 18.13 0.53
N PHE A 410 16.56 18.74 1.39
CA PHE A 410 16.51 20.19 1.57
C PHE A 410 17.77 20.76 2.23
N ASN A 411 18.21 21.93 1.75
CA ASN A 411 19.39 22.63 2.27
C ASN A 411 19.22 23.06 3.74
N ASP A 412 17.99 23.41 4.14
CA ASP A 412 17.68 23.82 5.51
C ASP A 412 17.94 22.71 6.54
N ASP A 413 17.92 21.45 6.09
CA ASP A 413 18.19 20.26 6.90
C ASP A 413 19.66 19.81 6.80
N GLY A 414 20.53 20.60 6.16
CA GLY A 414 21.96 20.35 6.02
C GLY A 414 22.38 19.50 4.82
N TRP A 415 21.43 19.12 3.95
CA TRP A 415 21.73 18.38 2.72
C TRP A 415 22.41 19.27 1.68
N SER A 416 23.31 18.67 0.92
CA SER A 416 23.98 19.28 -0.22
C SER A 416 24.20 18.24 -1.30
N VAL A 417 24.01 18.61 -2.58
CA VAL A 417 24.25 17.70 -3.71
C VAL A 417 25.75 17.68 -4.01
N LEU A 418 26.34 16.49 -4.09
CA LEU A 418 27.71 16.33 -4.57
C LEU A 418 27.74 16.52 -6.09
N ASN A 419 28.69 17.31 -6.62
CA ASN A 419 28.83 17.54 -8.06
C ASN A 419 28.83 16.21 -8.81
N CYS A 420 27.77 15.98 -9.59
CA CYS A 420 27.61 14.81 -10.43
C CYS A 420 27.98 15.20 -11.86
N ASP A 421 28.87 14.44 -12.50
CA ASP A 421 28.96 14.43 -13.96
C ASP A 421 27.58 14.01 -14.47
N GLY A 422 26.89 14.89 -15.20
CA GLY A 422 25.46 14.78 -15.56
C GLY A 422 25.07 13.58 -16.43
N ALA A 423 25.94 12.58 -16.57
CA ALA A 423 25.82 11.46 -17.48
C ALA A 423 25.14 10.21 -16.88
N GLU A 424 24.92 10.11 -15.56
CA GLU A 424 24.72 8.78 -14.92
C GLU A 424 23.42 8.54 -14.12
N GLY A 425 22.38 9.38 -14.26
CA GLY A 425 21.00 9.09 -13.80
C GLY A 425 20.76 8.90 -12.29
N VAL A 426 21.78 9.00 -11.44
CA VAL A 426 21.72 8.86 -9.98
C VAL A 426 22.23 10.15 -9.34
N THR A 427 21.44 10.74 -8.45
CA THR A 427 21.83 11.93 -7.67
C THR A 427 22.39 11.50 -6.31
N ILE A 428 23.54 12.05 -5.94
CA ILE A 428 24.12 11.84 -4.60
C ILE A 428 24.00 13.14 -3.80
N SER A 429 23.35 13.06 -2.63
CA SER A 429 23.32 14.14 -1.65
C SER A 429 24.00 13.71 -0.36
N VAL A 430 24.62 14.66 0.33
CA VAL A 430 25.32 14.44 1.60
C VAL A 430 24.79 15.40 2.64
N ASN A 431 24.52 14.85 3.82
CA ASN A 431 24.29 15.59 5.04
C ASN A 431 25.48 15.35 5.97
N SER A 432 26.38 16.33 6.07
CA SER A 432 27.56 16.26 6.93
C SER A 432 27.39 17.22 8.11
N ILE A 433 27.92 16.82 9.27
CA ILE A 433 27.90 17.60 10.52
C ILE A 433 28.52 19.00 10.34
N LYS A 434 29.44 19.17 9.38
CA LYS A 434 30.07 20.48 9.10
C LYS A 434 29.08 21.58 8.68
N ASN A 435 27.87 21.23 8.26
CA ASN A 435 26.83 22.18 7.83
C ASN A 435 25.84 22.60 8.94
N LEU A 436 25.96 22.09 10.18
CA LEU A 436 25.01 22.27 11.28
C LEU A 436 25.22 23.56 12.13
N SER A 437 25.61 24.68 11.54
CA SER A 437 25.81 25.92 12.30
C SER A 437 24.55 26.76 12.56
N GLY A 438 23.34 26.20 12.47
CA GLY A 438 22.11 27.02 12.41
C GLY A 438 20.85 26.58 13.17
N THR A 439 20.58 25.30 13.43
CA THR A 439 19.28 24.89 13.98
C THR A 439 19.41 23.79 15.03
N SER A 440 19.00 24.15 16.25
CA SER A 440 19.00 23.31 17.45
C SER A 440 17.84 22.32 17.45
N ASN A 441 18.13 21.03 17.31
CA ASN A 441 17.35 19.96 17.91
C ASN A 441 18.30 18.86 18.43
N PRO A 442 18.59 18.81 19.75
CA PRO A 442 19.64 17.97 20.33
C PRO A 442 19.25 16.48 20.49
N ALA A 443 18.20 16.01 19.79
CA ALA A 443 17.66 14.65 19.95
C ALA A 443 18.21 13.62 18.94
N SER A 444 19.01 14.03 17.93
CA SER A 444 19.64 13.08 17.02
C SER A 444 20.95 12.54 17.60
N SER A 445 20.89 11.35 18.21
CA SER A 445 22.04 10.59 18.72
C SER A 445 23.05 10.11 17.66
N LEU A 446 23.05 10.72 16.47
CA LEU A 446 23.99 10.44 15.37
C LEU A 446 25.32 11.20 15.49
N SER A 447 25.60 11.81 16.66
CA SER A 447 26.75 12.69 16.95
C SER A 447 28.13 12.04 16.76
N LEU A 448 28.19 10.73 16.49
CA LEU A 448 29.42 9.95 16.30
C LEU A 448 29.68 9.55 14.82
N LEU A 449 28.76 9.83 13.90
CA LEU A 449 28.92 9.56 12.46
C LEU A 449 29.45 10.81 11.73
N GLY A 450 30.31 10.63 10.72
CA GLY A 450 30.79 11.73 9.87
C GLY A 450 29.68 12.39 9.04
N GLY A 451 28.58 11.67 8.80
CA GLY A 451 27.37 12.15 8.14
C GLY A 451 26.55 11.01 7.54
N ILE A 452 25.58 11.38 6.69
CA ILE A 452 24.78 10.45 5.87
C ILE A 452 24.94 10.82 4.39
N VAL A 453 25.22 9.82 3.56
CA VAL A 453 25.15 9.91 2.10
C VAL A 453 23.80 9.35 1.67
N CYS A 454 23.06 10.05 0.82
CA CYS A 454 21.87 9.55 0.15
C CYS A 454 22.13 9.42 -1.35
N ALA A 455 21.88 8.23 -1.89
CA ALA A 455 21.83 7.99 -3.32
C ALA A 455 20.38 7.80 -3.75
N LYS A 456 19.93 8.59 -4.73
CA LYS A 456 18.54 8.61 -5.18
C LYS A 456 18.42 8.67 -6.69
N ALA A 457 17.37 8.05 -7.21
CA ALA A 457 17.07 7.99 -8.64
C ALA A 457 15.55 7.92 -8.85
N SER A 458 15.09 8.43 -10.00
CA SER A 458 13.72 8.22 -10.46
C SER A 458 13.73 7.72 -11.90
N MET A 459 12.83 6.79 -12.23
CA MET A 459 12.69 6.26 -13.59
C MET A 459 11.22 6.05 -13.95
N LEU A 460 10.94 6.03 -15.25
CA LEU A 460 9.63 5.69 -15.79
C LEU A 460 9.58 4.20 -16.13
N LEU A 461 8.63 3.50 -15.54
CA LEU A 461 8.30 2.11 -15.84
C LEU A 461 7.04 2.06 -16.72
N GLN A 462 7.02 1.14 -17.67
CA GLN A 462 5.87 0.90 -18.54
C GLN A 462 5.19 -0.41 -18.17
N ASN A 463 3.88 -0.47 -18.31
CA ASN A 463 3.04 -1.66 -18.16
C ASN A 463 3.21 -2.38 -16.81
N THR A 464 3.56 -1.64 -15.75
CA THR A 464 3.79 -2.23 -14.43
C THR A 464 2.70 -1.79 -13.46
N THR A 465 2.18 -2.71 -12.65
CA THR A 465 1.24 -2.40 -11.56
C THR A 465 2.02 -2.15 -10.26
N PRO A 466 1.83 -1.00 -9.57
CA PRO A 466 2.59 -0.65 -8.36
C PRO A 466 2.54 -1.73 -7.26
N ALA A 467 1.35 -2.26 -6.97
CA ALA A 467 1.13 -3.27 -5.93
C ALA A 467 1.93 -4.56 -6.20
N VAL A 468 1.94 -5.03 -7.46
CA VAL A 468 2.65 -6.25 -7.86
C VAL A 468 4.16 -6.07 -7.71
N LEU A 469 4.69 -4.90 -8.14
CA LEU A 469 6.11 -4.61 -8.02
C LEU A 469 6.54 -4.49 -6.55
N VAL A 470 5.78 -3.79 -5.70
CA VAL A 470 6.09 -3.71 -4.26
C VAL A 470 6.04 -5.08 -3.59
N ARG A 471 5.03 -5.91 -3.91
CA ARG A 471 4.93 -7.28 -3.40
C ARG A 471 6.18 -8.08 -3.78
N PHE A 472 6.58 -8.02 -5.05
CA PHE A 472 7.79 -8.70 -5.51
C PHE A 472 9.04 -8.21 -4.77
N LEU A 473 9.25 -6.89 -4.67
CA LEU A 473 10.43 -6.33 -3.98
C LEU A 473 10.47 -6.73 -2.50
N ARG A 474 9.30 -6.82 -1.86
CA ARG A 474 9.15 -7.28 -0.48
C ARG A 474 9.50 -8.77 -0.33
N GLU A 475 9.02 -9.63 -1.23
CA GLU A 475 9.16 -11.09 -1.15
C GLU A 475 10.54 -11.58 -1.64
N HIS A 476 11.14 -10.85 -2.60
CA HIS A 476 12.38 -11.24 -3.29
C HIS A 476 13.55 -10.29 -2.98
N ARG A 477 13.74 -9.91 -1.71
CA ARG A 477 14.80 -8.96 -1.30
C ARG A 477 16.19 -9.37 -1.77
N SER A 478 16.52 -10.67 -1.75
CA SER A 478 17.83 -11.19 -2.17
C SER A 478 18.14 -11.01 -3.65
N GLU A 479 17.13 -10.76 -4.50
CA GLU A 479 17.33 -10.58 -5.94
C GLU A 479 17.82 -9.18 -6.31
N TRP A 480 17.59 -8.19 -5.43
CA TRP A 480 17.97 -6.80 -5.69
C TRP A 480 18.85 -6.19 -4.59
N ALA A 481 18.82 -6.69 -3.36
CA ALA A 481 19.60 -6.17 -2.24
C ALA A 481 20.90 -6.95 -2.03
N ASP A 482 21.97 -6.24 -1.67
CA ASP A 482 23.24 -6.84 -1.29
C ASP A 482 23.34 -6.89 0.24
N PHE A 483 23.38 -8.11 0.80
CA PHE A 483 23.45 -8.31 2.25
C PHE A 483 24.68 -7.62 2.87
N SER A 484 25.80 -7.52 2.15
CA SER A 484 27.01 -6.86 2.66
C SER A 484 26.80 -5.36 2.89
N VAL A 485 25.98 -4.72 2.06
CA VAL A 485 25.67 -3.29 2.13
C VAL A 485 24.63 -3.00 3.22
N ASP A 486 23.64 -3.87 3.37
CA ASP A 486 22.68 -3.82 4.48
C ASP A 486 23.41 -4.03 5.83
N ALA A 487 24.34 -4.98 5.89
CA ALA A 487 25.18 -5.23 7.06
C ALA A 487 26.11 -4.06 7.38
N PHE A 488 26.72 -3.42 6.37
CA PHE A 488 27.50 -2.20 6.55
C PHE A 488 26.65 -1.10 7.20
N SER A 489 25.48 -0.81 6.65
CA SER A 489 24.59 0.26 7.14
C SER A 489 24.12 -0.01 8.58
N ALA A 490 23.81 -1.27 8.91
CA ALA A 490 23.44 -1.69 10.26
C ALA A 490 24.62 -1.62 11.24
N ALA A 491 25.83 -1.99 10.82
CA ALA A 491 27.03 -1.95 11.65
C ALA A 491 27.42 -0.51 12.03
N SER A 492 27.32 0.43 11.08
CA SER A 492 27.61 1.84 11.32
C SER A 492 26.68 2.48 12.37
N LEU A 493 25.44 1.99 12.50
CA LEU A 493 24.52 2.46 13.54
C LEU A 493 24.77 1.82 14.92
N LYS A 494 25.21 0.54 14.95
CA LYS A 494 25.53 -0.16 16.20
C LYS A 494 26.80 0.35 16.88
N ALA A 495 27.76 0.89 16.12
CA ALA A 495 29.02 1.41 16.66
C ALA A 495 28.87 2.60 17.65
N GLY A 496 27.69 3.25 17.71
CA GLY A 496 27.41 4.38 18.61
C GLY A 496 26.64 4.05 19.89
N SER A 497 26.21 2.80 20.12
CA SER A 497 25.31 2.44 21.23
C SER A 497 26.06 1.72 22.37
N TYR A 498 26.56 2.47 23.36
CA TYR A 498 26.95 1.87 24.66
C TYR A 498 25.69 1.59 25.47
N GLY A 499 25.35 0.30 25.63
CA GLY A 499 24.18 -0.11 26.39
C GLY A 499 24.26 0.27 27.87
N TYR A 500 23.30 1.07 28.34
CA TYR A 500 23.03 1.24 29.77
C TYR A 500 22.36 -0.03 30.33
N PRO A 501 22.85 -0.63 31.43
CA PRO A 501 22.22 -1.79 32.03
C PRO A 501 20.94 -1.34 32.78
N GLY A 502 19.77 -1.60 32.21
CA GLY A 502 18.50 -1.36 32.93
C GLY A 502 17.20 -1.30 32.11
N MET A 503 17.24 -1.18 30.78
CA MET A 503 16.01 -1.14 29.97
C MET A 503 15.47 -2.53 29.64
N ARG A 504 14.15 -2.70 29.75
CA ARG A 504 13.45 -3.96 29.43
C ARG A 504 13.72 -4.33 27.97
N SER A 505 14.48 -5.41 27.79
CA SER A 505 14.82 -6.00 26.50
C SER A 505 13.60 -6.75 25.94
N THR A 506 13.14 -6.37 24.75
CA THR A 506 12.34 -7.27 23.91
C THR A 506 13.29 -8.02 23.01
N LYS A 507 13.85 -9.15 23.48
CA LYS A 507 14.56 -10.06 22.58
C LYS A 507 13.57 -10.56 21.52
N PHE A 508 13.89 -10.38 20.24
CA PHE A 508 13.14 -11.00 19.14
C PHE A 508 13.39 -12.50 19.15
N THR A 509 12.70 -13.23 20.04
CA THR A 509 12.83 -14.68 20.17
C THR A 509 11.87 -15.37 19.21
N GLY A 510 12.35 -15.71 18.01
CA GLY A 510 11.61 -16.55 17.05
C GLY A 510 12.44 -16.89 15.81
N ASN A 511 12.30 -18.11 15.28
CA ASN A 511 12.90 -18.54 14.00
C ASN A 511 12.19 -17.95 12.76
N GLN A 512 11.37 -16.90 12.92
CA GLN A 512 10.63 -16.30 11.81
C GLN A 512 11.47 -15.19 11.16
N ALA A 513 11.68 -15.27 9.85
CA ALA A 513 12.41 -14.28 9.07
C ALA A 513 11.66 -12.93 8.99
N ILE A 514 10.33 -12.94 9.06
CA ILE A 514 9.47 -11.75 9.05
C ILE A 514 8.54 -11.83 10.26
N MET A 515 8.53 -10.77 11.07
CA MET A 515 7.70 -10.63 12.26
C MET A 515 6.76 -9.42 12.10
N PRO A 516 5.44 -9.61 11.93
CA PRO A 516 4.50 -8.49 11.80
C PRO A 516 4.34 -7.76 13.14
N LEU A 517 4.49 -6.43 13.13
CA LEU A 517 4.29 -5.56 14.30
C LEU A 517 2.86 -5.01 14.38
N GLY A 518 2.26 -4.69 13.23
CA GLY A 518 0.89 -4.22 13.15
C GLY A 518 0.48 -3.85 11.72
N HIS A 519 -0.82 -3.78 11.49
CA HIS A 519 -1.41 -3.29 10.25
C HIS A 519 -2.40 -2.17 10.57
N THR A 520 -2.60 -1.23 9.64
CA THR A 520 -3.68 -0.23 9.76
C THR A 520 -5.05 -0.88 9.54
N ILE A 521 -6.10 -0.12 9.85
CA ILE A 521 -7.48 -0.52 9.52
C ILE A 521 -7.55 -0.78 8.01
N GLU A 522 -8.20 -1.88 7.60
CA GLU A 522 -8.31 -2.33 6.21
C GLU A 522 -7.05 -2.92 5.58
N HIS A 523 -5.97 -3.16 6.35
CA HIS A 523 -4.71 -3.80 5.90
C HIS A 523 -3.95 -3.04 4.79
N GLU A 524 -4.11 -1.72 4.69
CA GLU A 524 -3.42 -0.93 3.67
C GLU A 524 -1.94 -0.66 3.97
N GLU A 525 -1.61 -0.50 5.25
CA GLU A 525 -0.23 -0.35 5.72
C GLU A 525 0.12 -1.55 6.59
N MET A 526 1.33 -2.07 6.38
CA MET A 526 1.89 -3.19 7.13
C MET A 526 3.25 -2.79 7.67
N LEU A 527 3.43 -2.88 8.98
CA LEU A 527 4.70 -2.65 9.65
C LEU A 527 5.25 -3.98 10.17
N GLU A 528 6.47 -4.32 9.76
CA GLU A 528 7.11 -5.62 9.99
C GLU A 528 8.56 -5.46 10.41
N ILE A 529 9.10 -6.46 11.11
CA ILE A 529 10.54 -6.59 11.34
C ILE A 529 11.06 -7.77 10.52
N ILE A 530 12.09 -7.52 9.73
CA ILE A 530 12.79 -8.55 8.95
C ILE A 530 14.10 -8.86 9.65
N ARG A 531 14.37 -10.14 9.86
CA ARG A 531 15.67 -10.65 10.31
C ARG A 531 16.42 -11.23 9.11
N LEU A 532 17.55 -10.60 8.78
CA LEU A 532 18.45 -11.07 7.73
C LEU A 532 19.54 -11.92 8.38
N GLU A 533 19.55 -13.23 8.09
CA GLU A 533 20.57 -14.18 8.57
C GLU A 533 21.80 -14.09 7.65
N GLY A 534 22.98 -13.87 8.23
CA GLY A 534 24.25 -13.81 7.48
C GLY A 534 24.88 -15.19 7.30
N LEU A 535 25.52 -15.41 6.14
CA LEU A 535 26.49 -16.50 5.99
C LEU A 535 27.69 -16.21 6.90
N ALA A 536 27.95 -17.08 7.87
CA ALA A 536 29.15 -17.00 8.70
C ALA A 536 30.39 -17.04 7.80
N GLN A 537 31.10 -15.92 7.68
CA GLN A 537 32.50 -15.95 7.29
C GLN A 537 33.31 -16.40 8.50
N ASP A 538 34.10 -17.46 8.31
CA ASP A 538 35.15 -17.93 9.23
C ASP A 538 36.12 -16.78 9.49
N ASP A 539 35.81 -15.92 10.45
CA ASP A 539 36.73 -15.38 11.45
C ASP A 539 36.02 -14.37 12.35
N SER A 540 36.08 -14.65 13.66
CA SER A 540 35.50 -13.94 14.81
C SER A 540 34.06 -14.30 15.22
N PHE A 541 33.95 -14.70 16.49
CA PHE A 541 32.72 -15.05 17.21
C PHE A 541 31.72 -13.88 17.30
N VAL A 542 30.90 -13.59 16.27
CA VAL A 542 29.48 -13.16 16.36
C VAL A 542 28.85 -13.26 14.97
N SER A 543 27.96 -14.23 14.72
CA SER A 543 26.97 -14.10 13.63
C SER A 543 26.08 -12.91 13.97
N ARG A 544 26.27 -11.75 13.33
CA ARG A 544 25.47 -10.55 13.61
C ARG A 544 24.25 -10.56 12.71
N ASP A 545 23.12 -10.99 13.28
CA ASP A 545 21.83 -10.80 12.62
C ASP A 545 21.58 -9.30 12.38
N VAL A 546 21.11 -8.97 11.18
CA VAL A 546 20.68 -7.62 10.82
C VAL A 546 19.16 -7.59 10.90
N HIS A 547 18.64 -6.67 11.71
CA HIS A 547 17.20 -6.45 11.83
C HIS A 547 16.82 -5.19 11.04
N LEU A 548 15.79 -5.28 10.20
CA LEU A 548 15.21 -4.15 9.49
C LEU A 548 13.78 -3.93 9.94
N LEU A 549 13.42 -2.69 10.26
CA LEU A 549 12.02 -2.27 10.37
C LEU A 549 11.51 -1.91 8.97
N GLN A 550 10.43 -2.52 8.52
CA GLN A 550 9.87 -2.35 7.18
C GLN A 550 8.42 -1.88 7.23
N LEU A 551 8.11 -0.83 6.48
CA LEU A 551 6.78 -0.31 6.19
C LEU A 551 6.44 -0.62 4.73
N CYS A 552 5.30 -1.27 4.53
CA CYS A 552 4.75 -1.54 3.21
C CYS A 552 3.38 -0.87 3.08
N THR A 553 3.14 -0.18 1.97
CA THR A 553 1.85 0.45 1.66
C THR A 553 1.37 0.07 0.26
N GLY A 554 0.06 -0.08 0.09
CA GLY A 554 -0.54 -0.34 -1.23
C GLY A 554 -0.19 -1.71 -1.83
N ILE A 555 -0.19 -2.77 -1.01
CA ILE A 555 0.09 -4.17 -1.44
C ILE A 555 -1.15 -4.83 -2.08
N ASP A 556 -2.37 -4.41 -1.72
CA ASP A 556 -3.60 -4.98 -2.26
C ASP A 556 -3.86 -4.47 -3.68
N GLU A 557 -3.88 -5.38 -4.65
CA GLU A 557 -4.19 -5.11 -6.06
C GLU A 557 -5.64 -4.61 -6.25
N ASN A 558 -6.54 -4.93 -5.31
CA ASN A 558 -7.94 -4.49 -5.33
C ASN A 558 -8.16 -3.14 -4.65
N ALA A 559 -7.17 -2.64 -3.90
CA ALA A 559 -7.26 -1.34 -3.28
C ALA A 559 -7.13 -0.26 -4.36
N VAL A 560 -8.00 0.74 -4.30
CA VAL A 560 -8.01 1.90 -5.21
C VAL A 560 -6.84 2.83 -4.86
N GLY A 561 -5.59 2.35 -4.91
CA GLY A 561 -4.39 3.10 -4.57
C GLY A 561 -3.55 3.39 -5.82
N ALA A 562 -3.22 4.66 -6.05
CA ALA A 562 -2.31 5.08 -7.14
C ALA A 562 -0.84 5.11 -6.72
N CYS A 563 -0.51 4.69 -5.49
CA CYS A 563 0.84 4.70 -4.94
C CYS A 563 1.07 3.46 -4.06
N SER A 564 2.22 2.81 -4.24
CA SER A 564 2.69 1.71 -3.38
C SER A 564 4.12 2.01 -2.93
N GLU A 565 4.43 1.71 -1.67
CA GLU A 565 5.74 2.00 -1.08
C GLU A 565 6.29 0.80 -0.31
N LEU A 566 7.61 0.67 -0.35
CA LEU A 566 8.40 -0.27 0.45
C LEU A 566 9.55 0.49 1.08
N ILE A 567 9.41 0.85 2.35
CA ILE A 567 10.38 1.66 3.09
C ILE A 567 10.91 0.84 4.25
N PHE A 568 12.22 0.80 4.45
CA PHE A 568 12.84 0.06 5.55
C PHE A 568 14.00 0.85 6.16
N ALA A 569 14.30 0.57 7.43
CA ALA A 569 15.45 1.11 8.12
C ALA A 569 16.12 0.03 8.99
N PRO A 570 17.45 -0.03 9.06
CA PRO A 570 18.16 -0.89 10.00
C PRO A 570 17.83 -0.51 11.45
N ILE A 571 17.61 -1.52 12.29
CA ILE A 571 17.32 -1.39 13.71
C ILE A 571 18.23 -2.30 14.55
N ASP A 572 18.43 -1.92 15.80
CA ASP A 572 19.17 -2.73 16.78
C ASP A 572 18.21 -3.62 17.59
N ASP A 573 18.75 -4.70 18.18
CA ASP A 573 17.97 -5.70 18.93
C ASP A 573 17.25 -5.09 20.15
N MET A 574 17.77 -3.98 20.67
CA MET A 574 17.17 -3.24 21.79
C MET A 574 16.12 -2.20 21.38
N PHE A 575 15.96 -1.92 20.07
CA PHE A 575 15.11 -0.93 19.42
C PHE A 575 14.25 -0.02 20.35
N PRO A 576 14.83 1.06 20.92
CA PRO A 576 14.08 2.03 21.73
C PRO A 576 13.16 2.88 20.83
N GLU A 577 12.11 3.45 21.42
CA GLU A 577 11.09 4.24 20.69
C GLU A 577 11.69 5.47 19.96
N ASP A 578 12.75 6.05 20.52
CA ASP A 578 13.43 7.23 19.99
C ASP A 578 14.69 6.91 19.14
N ALA A 579 14.94 5.62 18.83
CA ALA A 579 16.12 5.23 18.05
C ALA A 579 16.17 5.97 16.70
N PRO A 580 17.31 6.56 16.27
CA PRO A 580 17.41 7.20 14.98
C PRO A 580 17.18 6.17 13.87
N LEU A 581 16.32 6.50 12.90
CA LEU A 581 16.05 5.68 11.73
C LEU A 581 16.73 6.31 10.52
N VAL A 582 17.29 5.46 9.66
CA VAL A 582 17.89 5.87 8.38
C VAL A 582 17.12 5.17 7.26
N PRO A 583 15.95 5.70 6.85
CA PRO A 583 15.05 4.99 5.96
C PRO A 583 15.57 4.93 4.52
N SER A 584 15.44 3.78 3.88
CA SER A 584 15.75 3.53 2.48
C SER A 584 14.59 2.76 1.85
N GLY A 585 14.40 2.85 0.54
CA GLY A 585 13.33 2.11 -0.09
C GLY A 585 12.89 2.59 -1.46
N PHE A 586 11.65 2.24 -1.77
CA PHE A 586 11.01 2.40 -3.07
C PHE A 586 9.64 3.06 -2.91
N ARG A 587 9.30 3.93 -3.86
CA ARG A 587 7.97 4.48 -4.06
C ARG A 587 7.59 4.33 -5.51
N ILE A 588 6.44 3.75 -5.79
CA ILE A 588 5.92 3.57 -7.15
C ILE A 588 4.59 4.29 -7.26
N VAL A 589 4.50 5.27 -8.17
CA VAL A 589 3.30 6.10 -8.40
C VAL A 589 2.77 5.85 -9.80
N LEU A 590 1.48 5.51 -9.90
CA LEU A 590 0.79 5.30 -11.18
C LEU A 590 0.46 6.64 -11.85
N LEU A 591 0.79 6.75 -13.14
CA LEU A 591 0.44 7.86 -14.02
C LEU A 591 -0.81 7.47 -14.81
N ASN A 592 -2.01 7.77 -14.28
CA ASN A 592 -3.24 7.58 -15.04
C ASN A 592 -3.27 8.54 -16.23
N SER A 593 -3.52 8.02 -17.43
CA SER A 593 -3.81 8.86 -18.59
C SER A 593 -5.28 9.27 -18.58
N GLN A 594 -5.55 10.55 -18.78
CA GLN A 594 -6.91 11.06 -18.94
C GLN A 594 -7.54 10.43 -20.21
N PRO A 595 -8.81 9.99 -20.18
CA PRO A 595 -9.49 9.38 -21.33
C PRO A 595 -9.72 10.34 -22.53
N GLY A 596 -9.26 11.60 -22.46
CA GLY A 596 -9.38 12.60 -23.53
C GLY A 596 -8.19 12.74 -24.49
N ASP A 597 -7.04 12.10 -24.20
CA ASP A 597 -5.78 12.34 -24.93
C ASP A 597 -5.57 11.46 -26.19
N THR A 598 -6.65 11.02 -26.82
CA THR A 598 -6.59 10.27 -28.09
C THR A 598 -6.16 11.13 -29.29
N LYS A 599 -5.98 12.45 -29.13
CA LYS A 599 -5.50 13.34 -30.20
C LYS A 599 -3.99 13.64 -30.18
N ASN A 600 -3.28 13.33 -29.09
CA ASN A 600 -1.85 13.65 -28.95
C ASN A 600 -0.94 12.40 -28.89
N THR A 601 -1.50 11.21 -29.07
CA THR A 601 -0.78 9.94 -28.91
C THR A 601 0.19 9.61 -30.06
N THR A 602 0.22 10.41 -31.13
CA THR A 602 1.12 10.20 -32.28
C THR A 602 2.45 10.94 -32.21
N THR A 603 2.76 11.69 -31.14
CA THR A 603 4.03 12.43 -31.00
C THR A 603 4.92 11.99 -29.84
N ALA A 604 4.48 11.09 -28.95
CA ALA A 604 5.21 10.76 -27.72
C ALA A 604 6.20 9.58 -27.81
N ASN A 605 6.30 8.89 -28.95
CA ASN A 605 7.25 7.77 -29.14
C ASN A 605 8.64 8.19 -29.67
N ARG A 606 9.02 9.46 -29.53
CA ARG A 606 10.33 9.98 -29.94
C ARG A 606 11.02 10.77 -28.83
N THR A 607 11.30 10.10 -27.70
CA THR A 607 12.35 10.55 -26.75
C THR A 607 12.87 9.37 -25.92
N LEU A 608 13.64 8.48 -26.55
CA LEU A 608 14.78 7.87 -25.88
C LEU A 608 15.98 8.74 -26.25
N ASP A 609 16.76 9.14 -25.24
CA ASP A 609 17.81 10.17 -25.22
C ASP A 609 17.37 11.64 -25.15
N LEU A 610 17.64 12.26 -23.98
CA LEU A 610 17.58 13.70 -23.73
C LEU A 610 18.83 14.45 -24.25
N THR A 611 19.49 13.99 -25.32
CA THR A 611 20.56 14.74 -26.02
C THR A 611 20.71 14.30 -27.48
N SER A 612 20.04 14.96 -28.43
CA SER A 612 20.51 15.27 -29.82
C SER A 612 19.32 15.50 -30.76
N GLY A 613 19.48 16.44 -31.71
CA GLY A 613 18.39 16.98 -32.55
C GLY A 613 18.38 16.53 -34.01
N LEU A 614 17.22 16.80 -34.63
CA LEU A 614 16.90 16.96 -36.07
C LEU A 614 17.04 15.76 -37.03
N GLU A 615 15.90 15.26 -37.53
CA GLU A 615 15.52 15.30 -38.96
C GLU A 615 14.10 14.69 -39.21
N VAL A 616 13.41 15.23 -40.23
CA VAL A 616 11.97 15.09 -40.52
C VAL A 616 11.75 14.37 -41.86
N SER A 617 10.82 13.40 -41.93
CA SER A 617 10.09 13.01 -43.17
C SER A 617 8.87 12.09 -42.88
N PRO A 618 7.87 12.01 -43.81
CA PRO A 618 6.46 11.88 -43.45
C PRO A 618 5.85 10.46 -43.57
N ALA A 619 4.75 10.23 -42.84
CA ALA A 619 4.01 8.97 -42.76
C ALA A 619 2.73 8.96 -43.64
N THR A 620 2.43 7.81 -44.25
CA THR A 620 1.13 7.48 -44.85
C THR A 620 0.26 6.72 -43.85
N ALA A 621 -1.00 7.16 -43.70
CA ALA A 621 -1.98 6.69 -42.74
C ALA A 621 -2.71 5.41 -43.18
N HIS A 622 -2.94 4.49 -42.24
CA HIS A 622 -4.13 3.64 -42.25
C HIS A 622 -4.57 3.35 -40.81
N ALA A 623 -5.82 3.69 -40.52
CA ALA A 623 -6.51 3.46 -39.26
C ALA A 623 -7.16 2.06 -39.27
N ASN A 624 -7.12 1.38 -38.12
CA ASN A 624 -8.17 0.47 -37.69
C ASN A 624 -8.15 0.38 -36.17
N GLY A 625 -9.33 0.53 -35.56
CA GLY A 625 -9.52 0.57 -34.12
C GLY A 625 -9.56 -0.83 -33.52
N ASP A 626 -8.74 -1.02 -32.49
CA ASP A 626 -8.91 -2.05 -31.47
C ASP A 626 -8.75 -1.39 -30.10
N ALA A 627 -9.63 -1.76 -29.17
CA ALA A 627 -9.66 -1.24 -27.81
C ALA A 627 -8.36 -1.61 -27.07
N SER A 628 -7.42 -0.65 -26.98
CA SER A 628 -6.14 -0.84 -26.30
C SER A 628 -6.32 -0.90 -24.79
N CYS A 629 -5.73 -1.90 -24.14
CA CYS A 629 -5.44 -1.87 -22.70
C CYS A 629 -4.80 -0.52 -22.33
N PRO A 630 -5.18 0.12 -21.21
CA PRO A 630 -4.52 1.34 -20.78
C PRO A 630 -3.04 1.05 -20.53
N ASN A 631 -2.16 1.79 -21.21
CA ASN A 631 -0.72 1.80 -20.95
C ASN A 631 -0.49 2.34 -19.52
N ASN A 632 -0.41 1.44 -18.54
CA ASN A 632 -0.11 1.82 -17.16
C ASN A 632 1.35 2.25 -17.07
N ARG A 633 1.59 3.56 -17.08
CA ARG A 633 2.92 4.13 -16.83
C ARG A 633 3.06 4.39 -15.34
N CYS A 634 4.20 4.04 -14.76
CA CYS A 634 4.50 4.28 -13.36
C CYS A 634 5.82 5.02 -13.21
N VAL A 635 5.93 5.87 -12.20
CA VAL A 635 7.22 6.45 -11.80
C VAL A 635 7.71 5.69 -10.59
N LEU A 636 8.89 5.09 -10.71
CA LEU A 636 9.62 4.48 -9.61
C LEU A 636 10.62 5.51 -9.08
N THR A 637 10.53 5.82 -7.79
CA THR A 637 11.52 6.61 -7.05
C THR A 637 12.22 5.71 -6.05
N VAL A 638 13.54 5.77 -6.05
CA VAL A 638 14.43 4.99 -5.20
C VAL A 638 15.31 5.94 -4.40
N ALA A 639 15.42 5.71 -3.09
CA ALA A 639 16.34 6.45 -2.23
C ALA A 639 16.96 5.51 -1.20
N PHE A 640 18.28 5.50 -1.13
CA PHE A 640 19.05 4.73 -0.15
C PHE A 640 19.99 5.63 0.62
N GLN A 641 20.03 5.44 1.94
CA GLN A 641 20.82 6.24 2.86
C GLN A 641 21.91 5.38 3.52
N PHE A 642 23.13 5.91 3.52
CA PHE A 642 24.35 5.25 3.98
C PHE A 642 25.05 6.14 5.01
N PRO A 643 25.05 5.76 6.29
CA PRO A 643 25.89 6.40 7.29
C PRO A 643 27.37 6.22 6.94
N PHE A 644 28.20 7.23 7.22
CA PHE A 644 29.65 7.14 7.01
C PHE A 644 30.45 7.76 8.15
N GLU A 645 31.68 7.30 8.33
CA GLU A 645 32.66 7.88 9.28
C GLU A 645 33.45 9.02 8.62
N SER A 646 33.99 9.94 9.42
CA SER A 646 34.74 11.08 8.91
C SER A 646 35.92 10.65 8.04
N GLY A 647 36.01 11.21 6.82
CA GLY A 647 37.06 10.88 5.85
C GLY A 647 36.72 9.74 4.87
N LEU A 648 35.61 9.01 5.05
CA LEU A 648 35.14 7.98 4.11
C LEU A 648 34.04 8.45 3.15
N GLN A 649 33.70 9.73 3.17
CA GLN A 649 32.57 10.30 2.41
C GLN A 649 32.62 9.91 0.93
N ASP A 650 33.77 10.10 0.26
CA ASP A 650 33.88 9.86 -1.18
C ASP A 650 33.81 8.36 -1.52
N ASN A 651 34.37 7.51 -0.66
CA ASN A 651 34.30 6.05 -0.82
C ASN A 651 32.87 5.55 -0.66
N VAL A 652 32.16 6.03 0.36
CA VAL A 652 30.75 5.67 0.60
C VAL A 652 29.85 6.24 -0.50
N ALA A 653 30.13 7.45 -1.00
CA ALA A 653 29.41 8.02 -2.13
C ALA A 653 29.58 7.20 -3.43
N ALA A 654 30.80 6.73 -3.71
CA ALA A 654 31.06 5.85 -4.85
C ALA A 654 30.33 4.49 -4.71
N MET A 655 30.41 3.88 -3.52
CA MET A 655 29.72 2.63 -3.20
C MET A 655 28.20 2.78 -3.32
N ALA A 656 27.62 3.82 -2.71
CA ALA A 656 26.19 4.13 -2.74
C ALA A 656 25.68 4.31 -4.17
N ARG A 657 26.45 5.01 -5.01
CA ARG A 657 26.13 5.22 -6.41
C ARG A 657 26.11 3.90 -7.20
N GLN A 658 27.13 3.05 -7.02
CA GLN A 658 27.18 1.75 -7.67
C GLN A 658 26.06 0.82 -7.19
N TYR A 659 25.75 0.84 -5.90
CA TYR A 659 24.68 0.05 -5.31
C TYR A 659 23.31 0.44 -5.89
N VAL A 660 22.96 1.73 -5.88
CA VAL A 660 21.68 2.20 -6.43
C VAL A 660 21.56 1.88 -7.92
N ARG A 661 22.65 1.92 -8.70
CA ARG A 661 22.63 1.48 -10.11
C ARG A 661 22.27 0.01 -10.27
N ARG A 662 22.87 -0.86 -9.46
CA ARG A 662 22.58 -2.30 -9.49
C ARG A 662 21.12 -2.55 -9.12
N VAL A 663 20.63 -1.88 -8.07
CA VAL A 663 19.22 -1.95 -7.65
C VAL A 663 18.30 -1.47 -8.78
N VAL A 664 18.55 -0.28 -9.34
CA VAL A 664 17.77 0.29 -10.45
C VAL A 664 17.71 -0.68 -11.64
N SER A 665 18.85 -1.25 -12.04
CA SER A 665 18.92 -2.23 -13.12
C SER A 665 18.12 -3.52 -12.82
N ALA A 666 18.26 -4.06 -11.60
CA ALA A 666 17.52 -5.23 -11.16
C ALA A 666 16.01 -4.98 -11.14
N VAL A 667 15.57 -3.86 -10.55
CA VAL A 667 14.15 -3.51 -10.49
C VAL A 667 13.57 -3.25 -11.88
N GLN A 668 14.35 -2.64 -12.78
CA GLN A 668 13.93 -2.45 -14.18
C GLN A 668 13.75 -3.79 -14.89
N ALA A 669 14.69 -4.73 -14.73
CA ALA A 669 14.58 -6.07 -15.30
C ALA A 669 13.34 -6.82 -14.76
N VAL A 670 13.09 -6.72 -13.46
CA VAL A 670 11.90 -7.28 -12.81
C VAL A 670 10.62 -6.65 -13.35
N ALA A 671 10.56 -5.32 -13.46
CA ALA A 671 9.40 -4.62 -14.01
C ALA A 671 9.11 -5.05 -15.45
N THR A 672 10.15 -5.24 -16.27
CA THR A 672 9.99 -5.77 -17.64
C THR A 672 9.50 -7.21 -17.67
N ALA A 673 9.90 -8.05 -16.70
CA ALA A 673 9.49 -9.44 -16.61
C ALA A 673 8.04 -9.60 -16.11
N ILE A 674 7.57 -8.70 -15.25
CA ILE A 674 6.22 -8.73 -14.65
C ILE A 674 5.19 -7.99 -15.51
N SER A 675 5.62 -7.18 -16.49
CA SER A 675 4.74 -6.46 -17.39
C SER A 675 3.91 -7.42 -18.27
N PRO A 676 2.59 -7.24 -18.39
CA PRO A 676 1.79 -8.02 -19.34
C PRO A 676 2.23 -7.65 -20.77
N SER A 677 2.77 -8.62 -21.49
CA SER A 677 3.34 -8.41 -22.82
C SER A 677 2.26 -8.01 -23.84
N SER A 678 2.43 -6.84 -24.45
CA SER A 678 1.82 -6.52 -25.74
C SER A 678 2.77 -6.95 -26.85
N VAL A 679 2.18 -7.53 -27.89
CA VAL A 679 2.82 -8.07 -29.10
C VAL A 679 3.55 -6.95 -29.87
N ASN A 680 4.89 -6.95 -29.95
CA ASN A 680 5.67 -6.79 -31.22
C ASN A 680 7.19 -6.54 -31.06
N THR A 681 7.94 -7.38 -31.82
CA THR A 681 9.22 -7.22 -32.55
C THR A 681 10.40 -6.36 -32.05
N SER A 682 11.55 -7.05 -31.97
CA SER A 682 12.95 -6.64 -32.22
C SER A 682 13.87 -6.33 -31.01
N GLY A 683 14.76 -7.31 -30.71
CA GLY A 683 16.17 -7.08 -30.39
C GLY A 683 16.63 -7.12 -28.93
N GLY A 684 17.04 -8.29 -28.41
CA GLY A 684 18.08 -8.40 -27.36
C GLY A 684 17.79 -9.21 -26.08
N ALA A 685 17.81 -10.55 -26.19
CA ALA A 685 18.24 -11.56 -25.19
C ALA A 685 17.72 -11.53 -23.73
N LYS A 686 16.65 -12.29 -23.43
CA LYS A 686 16.68 -13.59 -22.68
C LYS A 686 15.25 -14.09 -22.35
N LEU A 687 14.92 -15.24 -22.94
CA LEU A 687 13.89 -16.25 -22.63
C LEU A 687 12.53 -15.76 -22.09
N SER A 688 11.66 -15.35 -23.02
CA SER A 688 10.19 -15.30 -22.85
C SER A 688 9.52 -16.25 -23.88
N PRO A 689 8.25 -16.68 -23.68
CA PRO A 689 7.63 -17.82 -24.39
C PRO A 689 7.20 -17.53 -25.84
N GLY A 690 8.11 -16.99 -26.64
CA GLY A 690 7.96 -16.76 -28.08
C GLY A 690 9.28 -16.79 -28.86
N THR A 691 10.35 -17.38 -28.30
CA THR A 691 11.62 -17.57 -29.02
C THR A 691 11.59 -18.86 -29.86
N PRO A 692 12.29 -18.89 -31.02
CA PRO A 692 12.40 -20.11 -31.84
C PRO A 692 12.97 -21.30 -31.05
N GLU A 693 13.82 -21.04 -30.06
CA GLU A 693 14.40 -22.06 -29.16
C GLU A 693 13.36 -22.71 -28.23
N ALA A 694 12.41 -21.93 -27.69
CA ALA A 694 11.34 -22.45 -26.84
C ALA A 694 10.35 -23.29 -27.66
N LEU A 695 10.10 -22.89 -28.89
CA LEU A 695 9.28 -23.64 -29.85
C LEU A 695 9.94 -24.97 -30.22
N THR A 696 11.25 -24.96 -30.52
CA THR A 696 12.03 -26.18 -30.77
C THR A 696 12.04 -27.11 -29.56
N LEU A 697 12.24 -26.56 -28.35
CA LEU A 697 12.19 -27.37 -27.12
C LEU A 697 10.79 -27.98 -26.90
N ALA A 698 9.72 -27.21 -27.12
CA ALA A 698 8.36 -27.73 -27.01
C ALA A 698 8.08 -28.86 -28.00
N GLN A 699 8.60 -28.76 -29.23
CA GLN A 699 8.53 -29.83 -30.22
C GLN A 699 9.28 -31.07 -29.74
N TRP A 700 10.52 -30.92 -29.26
CA TRP A 700 11.32 -32.03 -28.73
C TRP A 700 10.67 -32.71 -27.54
N ILE A 701 10.07 -31.95 -26.61
CA ILE A 701 9.34 -32.48 -25.46
C ILE A 701 8.19 -33.38 -25.93
N CYS A 702 7.35 -32.89 -26.86
CA CYS A 702 6.17 -33.61 -27.34
C CYS A 702 6.54 -34.84 -28.20
N GLN A 703 7.53 -34.71 -29.07
CA GLN A 703 8.01 -35.81 -29.93
C GLN A 703 8.67 -36.91 -29.10
N SER A 704 9.52 -36.53 -28.12
CA SER A 704 10.19 -37.50 -27.25
C SER A 704 9.22 -38.20 -26.31
N TYR A 705 8.19 -37.50 -25.82
CA TYR A 705 7.11 -38.12 -25.04
C TYR A 705 6.38 -39.19 -25.88
N SER A 706 6.02 -38.85 -27.12
CA SER A 706 5.34 -39.77 -28.04
C SER A 706 6.22 -40.97 -28.40
N HIS A 707 7.53 -40.75 -28.57
CA HIS A 707 8.50 -41.80 -28.87
C HIS A 707 8.66 -42.80 -27.71
N HIS A 708 8.74 -42.33 -26.46
CA HIS A 708 8.98 -43.21 -25.31
C HIS A 708 7.71 -43.85 -24.74
N LEU A 709 6.58 -43.12 -24.72
CA LEU A 709 5.34 -43.58 -24.10
C LEU A 709 4.30 -44.10 -25.08
N GLY A 710 4.50 -43.91 -26.39
CA GLY A 710 3.55 -44.36 -27.43
C GLY A 710 2.20 -43.64 -27.38
N ALA A 711 2.11 -42.52 -26.65
CA ALA A 711 0.92 -41.70 -26.48
C ALA A 711 1.27 -40.23 -26.76
N GLN A 712 0.33 -39.46 -27.31
CA GLN A 712 0.53 -38.04 -27.53
C GLN A 712 0.29 -37.24 -26.24
N LEU A 713 1.23 -36.36 -25.89
CA LEU A 713 1.11 -35.44 -24.77
C LEU A 713 0.00 -34.39 -25.00
N LEU A 714 -0.15 -33.93 -26.24
CA LEU A 714 -1.17 -32.96 -26.66
C LEU A 714 -2.21 -33.66 -27.54
N ARG A 715 -3.50 -33.51 -27.24
CA ARG A 715 -4.59 -34.11 -28.02
C ARG A 715 -4.92 -33.26 -29.27
N SER A 716 -4.17 -33.36 -30.37
CA SER A 716 -4.58 -32.93 -31.74
C SER A 716 -3.45 -33.12 -32.77
N ASP A 717 -3.72 -33.84 -33.86
CA ASP A 717 -2.77 -34.18 -34.95
C ASP A 717 -2.40 -33.02 -35.90
N SER A 718 -2.78 -31.75 -35.62
CA SER A 718 -2.62 -30.63 -36.58
C SER A 718 -2.10 -29.32 -35.97
N LEU A 719 -1.19 -29.38 -34.99
CA LEU A 719 -0.63 -28.18 -34.36
C LEU A 719 0.68 -27.75 -35.05
N ILE A 720 0.58 -26.70 -35.87
CA ILE A 720 1.73 -26.06 -36.54
C ILE A 720 2.30 -24.95 -35.63
N GLY A 721 3.61 -24.96 -35.41
CA GLY A 721 4.37 -23.81 -34.87
C GLY A 721 3.88 -23.29 -33.51
N ASP A 722 3.68 -21.97 -33.40
CA ASP A 722 3.38 -21.24 -32.16
C ASP A 722 2.17 -21.79 -31.37
N MET A 723 1.25 -22.48 -32.06
CA MET A 723 0.14 -23.15 -31.39
C MET A 723 0.60 -24.29 -30.47
N LEU A 724 1.67 -25.01 -30.82
CA LEU A 724 2.17 -26.13 -30.02
C LEU A 724 2.75 -25.64 -28.68
N LEU A 725 3.59 -24.61 -28.70
CA LEU A 725 4.13 -24.00 -27.48
C LEU A 725 3.00 -23.45 -26.59
N LYS A 726 2.00 -22.80 -27.20
CA LYS A 726 0.84 -22.29 -26.47
C LYS A 726 0.04 -23.40 -25.78
N HIS A 727 -0.19 -24.53 -26.45
CA HIS A 727 -0.91 -25.66 -25.84
C HIS A 727 -0.09 -26.36 -24.76
N LEU A 728 1.24 -26.48 -24.93
CA LEU A 728 2.13 -27.01 -23.90
C LEU A 728 2.18 -26.11 -22.66
N TRP A 729 2.22 -24.78 -22.87
CA TRP A 729 2.24 -23.79 -21.80
C TRP A 729 0.99 -23.84 -20.91
N HIS A 730 -0.19 -24.01 -21.53
CA HIS A 730 -1.49 -24.08 -20.84
C HIS A 730 -1.95 -25.51 -20.54
N HIS A 731 -1.05 -26.50 -20.60
CA HIS A 731 -1.39 -27.88 -20.27
C HIS A 731 -1.74 -27.99 -18.76
N PRO A 732 -2.80 -28.73 -18.38
CA PRO A 732 -3.27 -28.79 -16.99
C PRO A 732 -2.29 -29.49 -16.04
N ASP A 733 -1.56 -30.49 -16.55
CA ASP A 733 -0.51 -31.15 -15.77
C ASP A 733 0.73 -30.26 -15.66
N ALA A 734 1.40 -30.30 -14.50
CA ALA A 734 2.62 -29.54 -14.27
C ALA A 734 3.80 -30.21 -14.98
N ILE A 735 4.35 -29.53 -16.00
CA ILE A 735 5.46 -30.01 -16.82
C ILE A 735 6.72 -29.22 -16.48
N LEU A 736 7.77 -29.93 -16.08
CA LEU A 736 9.06 -29.37 -15.67
C LEU A 736 10.19 -30.06 -16.43
N CYS A 737 11.17 -29.30 -16.94
CA CYS A 737 12.36 -29.86 -17.58
C CYS A 737 13.61 -29.49 -16.79
N CYS A 738 14.50 -30.45 -16.55
CA CYS A 738 15.77 -30.23 -15.87
C CYS A 738 16.96 -30.67 -16.73
N SER A 739 18.10 -30.02 -16.48
CA SER A 739 19.35 -30.28 -17.18
C SER A 739 20.02 -31.58 -16.72
N LEU A 740 20.78 -32.20 -17.62
CA LEU A 740 21.59 -33.41 -17.35
C LEU A 740 22.97 -33.06 -16.77
N LYS A 741 23.00 -32.22 -15.73
CA LYS A 741 24.22 -31.85 -14.99
C LYS A 741 24.33 -32.67 -13.70
N GLN A 742 25.51 -32.65 -13.08
CA GLN A 742 25.77 -33.33 -11.80
C GLN A 742 24.78 -32.89 -10.69
N VAL A 743 24.30 -31.65 -10.77
CA VAL A 743 23.15 -31.14 -10.01
C VAL A 743 22.09 -30.66 -11.02
N PRO A 744 20.97 -31.40 -11.20
CA PRO A 744 19.95 -31.05 -12.17
C PRO A 744 19.20 -29.78 -11.76
N VAL A 745 19.42 -28.69 -12.50
CA VAL A 745 18.64 -27.44 -12.41
C VAL A 745 17.52 -27.42 -13.44
N PHE A 746 16.39 -26.80 -13.10
CA PHE A 746 15.29 -26.66 -14.03
C PHE A 746 15.59 -25.61 -15.10
N ILE A 747 15.22 -25.92 -16.34
CA ILE A 747 15.48 -25.09 -17.53
C ILE A 747 14.19 -24.63 -18.21
N PHE A 748 13.07 -25.29 -17.93
CA PHE A 748 11.76 -24.94 -18.47
C PHE A 748 10.65 -25.47 -17.54
N ALA A 749 9.55 -24.72 -17.45
CA ALA A 749 8.32 -25.11 -16.77
C ALA A 749 7.13 -24.55 -17.56
N ASN A 750 6.03 -25.28 -17.64
CA ASN A 750 4.76 -24.72 -18.10
C ASN A 750 4.05 -23.93 -16.97
N GLN A 751 2.93 -23.28 -17.27
CA GLN A 751 2.21 -22.47 -16.28
C GLN A 751 1.86 -23.29 -15.02
N ALA A 752 1.30 -24.48 -15.20
CA ALA A 752 0.95 -25.37 -14.08
C ALA A 752 2.18 -25.79 -13.25
N GLY A 753 3.34 -25.97 -13.87
CA GLY A 753 4.60 -26.27 -13.18
C GLY A 753 5.14 -25.10 -12.37
N LEU A 754 5.03 -23.88 -12.90
CA LEU A 754 5.36 -22.65 -12.17
C LEU A 754 4.42 -22.43 -10.99
N ASP A 755 3.12 -22.66 -11.20
CA ASP A 755 2.11 -22.55 -10.15
C ASP A 755 2.33 -23.60 -9.05
N MET A 756 2.61 -24.86 -9.43
CA MET A 756 2.90 -25.95 -8.48
C MET A 756 4.14 -25.67 -7.63
N LEU A 757 5.18 -25.08 -8.22
CA LEU A 757 6.42 -24.72 -7.51
C LEU A 757 6.37 -23.35 -6.85
N GLU A 758 5.34 -22.55 -7.11
CA GLU A 758 5.22 -21.15 -6.67
C GLU A 758 6.44 -20.31 -7.08
N THR A 759 6.87 -20.46 -8.33
CA THR A 759 8.10 -19.83 -8.84
C THR A 759 7.88 -19.15 -10.20
N THR A 760 8.89 -18.43 -10.69
CA THR A 760 8.89 -17.80 -12.02
C THR A 760 9.86 -18.51 -12.95
N LEU A 761 9.72 -18.31 -14.26
CA LEU A 761 10.62 -18.92 -15.25
C LEU A 761 12.08 -18.48 -15.09
N VAL A 762 12.32 -17.31 -14.49
CA VAL A 762 13.65 -16.77 -14.20
C VAL A 762 14.25 -17.46 -12.96
N ALA A 763 13.49 -17.54 -11.87
CA ALA A 763 13.93 -18.18 -10.62
C ALA A 763 14.00 -19.72 -10.70
N LEU A 764 13.39 -20.30 -11.73
CA LEU A 764 13.37 -21.74 -11.97
C LEU A 764 14.79 -22.35 -12.04
N GLN A 765 15.77 -21.61 -12.55
CA GLN A 765 17.15 -22.08 -12.69
C GLN A 765 17.90 -22.26 -11.36
N ASP A 766 17.42 -21.62 -10.29
CA ASP A 766 17.99 -21.72 -8.94
C ASP A 766 17.38 -22.87 -8.12
N ILE A 767 16.36 -23.53 -8.68
CA ILE A 767 15.71 -24.70 -8.09
C ILE A 767 16.39 -25.96 -8.60
N THR A 768 16.84 -26.78 -7.66
CA THR A 768 17.42 -28.09 -7.95
C THR A 768 16.36 -29.18 -7.72
N LEU A 769 16.38 -30.22 -8.56
CA LEU A 769 15.37 -31.30 -8.55
C LEU A 769 15.23 -31.97 -7.17
N ASP A 770 16.31 -32.04 -6.40
CA ASP A 770 16.35 -32.65 -5.07
C ASP A 770 15.61 -31.84 -4.00
N LYS A 771 15.46 -30.52 -4.16
CA LYS A 771 14.76 -29.64 -3.21
C LYS A 771 13.25 -29.76 -3.26
N ILE A 772 12.70 -30.23 -4.38
CA ILE A 772 11.26 -30.38 -4.58
C ILE A 772 10.75 -31.66 -3.91
N PHE A 773 11.59 -32.69 -3.78
CA PHE A 773 11.20 -33.98 -3.22
C PHE A 773 11.56 -34.12 -1.74
N ASP A 774 10.65 -34.68 -0.94
CA ASP A 774 10.94 -35.04 0.44
C ASP A 774 12.06 -36.11 0.54
N GLU A 775 12.56 -36.37 1.75
CA GLU A 775 13.66 -37.34 1.94
C GLU A 775 13.32 -38.77 1.47
N SER A 776 12.04 -39.15 1.52
CA SER A 776 11.59 -40.48 1.12
C SER A 776 11.52 -40.61 -0.41
N ALA A 777 11.04 -39.56 -1.08
CA ALA A 777 10.97 -39.43 -2.53
C ALA A 777 12.37 -39.30 -3.14
N ARG A 778 13.30 -38.58 -2.50
CA ARG A 778 14.72 -38.49 -2.93
C ARG A 778 15.42 -39.84 -2.98
N LYS A 779 15.20 -40.71 -1.99
CA LYS A 779 15.79 -42.07 -1.99
C LYS A 779 15.26 -42.93 -3.13
N ASN A 780 13.97 -42.81 -3.43
CA ASN A 780 13.34 -43.54 -4.54
C ASN A 780 13.74 -42.97 -5.92
N LEU A 781 14.02 -41.67 -5.99
CA LEU A 781 14.43 -40.95 -7.19
C LEU A 781 15.63 -41.63 -7.87
N ILE A 782 16.62 -42.09 -7.09
CA ILE A 782 17.83 -42.76 -7.61
C ILE A 782 17.48 -44.04 -8.38
N ALA A 783 16.54 -44.84 -7.86
CA ALA A 783 16.09 -46.06 -8.52
C ALA A 783 15.30 -45.76 -9.82
N TYR A 784 14.47 -44.71 -9.80
CA TYR A 784 13.75 -44.24 -10.99
C TYR A 784 14.68 -43.64 -12.04
N PHE A 785 15.73 -42.92 -11.62
CA PHE A 785 16.76 -42.41 -12.51
C PHE A 785 17.52 -43.53 -13.24
N ALA A 786 17.87 -44.61 -12.55
CA ALA A 786 18.49 -45.76 -13.20
C ALA A 786 17.57 -46.37 -14.28
N LYS A 787 16.27 -46.48 -13.99
CA LYS A 787 15.26 -46.97 -14.95
C LYS A 787 15.06 -46.00 -16.12
N LEU A 788 14.95 -44.70 -15.84
CA LEU A 788 14.86 -43.63 -16.83
C LEU A 788 16.06 -43.63 -17.77
N MET A 789 17.27 -43.82 -17.23
CA MET A 789 18.49 -43.85 -18.04
C MET A 789 18.60 -45.09 -18.91
N GLN A 790 18.05 -46.24 -18.50
CA GLN A 790 18.05 -47.48 -19.29
C GLN A 790 16.90 -47.57 -20.30
N GLN A 791 15.68 -47.14 -19.93
CA GLN A 791 14.45 -47.36 -20.69
C GLN A 791 13.95 -46.10 -21.42
N GLY A 792 14.54 -44.93 -21.15
CA GLY A 792 14.16 -43.64 -21.75
C GLY A 792 12.98 -42.93 -21.07
N PHE A 793 12.22 -43.64 -20.23
CA PHE A 793 11.16 -43.09 -19.38
C PHE A 793 11.03 -43.83 -18.04
N ALA A 794 10.39 -43.20 -17.06
CA ALA A 794 10.04 -43.82 -15.79
C ALA A 794 8.74 -43.21 -15.24
N CYS A 795 7.86 -44.05 -14.70
CA CYS A 795 6.65 -43.61 -14.00
C CYS A 795 6.84 -43.77 -12.50
N MET A 796 6.57 -42.70 -11.76
CA MET A 796 6.60 -42.65 -10.31
C MET A 796 5.16 -42.66 -9.76
N PRO A 797 4.92 -43.33 -8.62
CA PRO A 797 3.61 -43.34 -7.96
C PRO A 797 3.28 -41.96 -7.35
N ALA A 798 2.07 -41.83 -6.81
CA ALA A 798 1.63 -40.64 -6.09
C ALA A 798 2.62 -40.20 -5.01
N GLY A 799 2.78 -38.89 -4.85
CA GLY A 799 3.76 -38.32 -3.93
C GLY A 799 3.48 -36.87 -3.59
N ILE A 800 4.42 -36.27 -2.85
CA ILE A 800 4.35 -34.88 -2.41
C ILE A 800 5.60 -34.14 -2.89
N CYS A 801 5.38 -32.95 -3.45
CA CYS A 801 6.39 -31.98 -3.79
C CYS A 801 6.32 -30.80 -2.81
N MET A 802 7.44 -30.11 -2.63
CA MET A 802 7.53 -28.87 -1.87
C MET A 802 7.78 -27.71 -2.82
N SER A 803 6.96 -26.68 -2.73
CA SER A 803 7.13 -25.43 -3.47
C SER A 803 8.30 -24.61 -2.91
N THR A 804 8.75 -23.59 -3.64
CA THR A 804 9.77 -22.65 -3.13
C THR A 804 9.29 -21.83 -1.95
N MET A 805 7.97 -21.71 -1.75
CA MET A 805 7.35 -21.03 -0.61
C MET A 805 7.08 -21.98 0.57
N GLY A 806 7.55 -23.23 0.50
CA GLY A 806 7.42 -24.21 1.57
C GLY A 806 6.02 -24.83 1.71
N ARG A 807 5.13 -24.66 0.73
CA ARG A 807 3.84 -25.36 0.69
C ARG A 807 4.00 -26.75 0.09
N HIS A 808 3.20 -27.69 0.57
CA HIS A 808 3.18 -29.05 0.04
C HIS A 808 2.14 -29.18 -1.07
N ALA A 809 2.55 -29.73 -2.22
CA ALA A 809 1.68 -30.08 -3.33
C ALA A 809 1.66 -31.60 -3.49
N SER A 810 0.50 -32.23 -3.37
CA SER A 810 0.32 -33.65 -3.71
C SER A 810 0.12 -33.83 -5.21
N TYR A 811 0.57 -34.95 -5.77
CA TYR A 811 0.28 -35.37 -7.14
C TYR A 811 -0.08 -36.86 -7.17
N ASP A 812 -0.95 -37.25 -8.10
CA ASP A 812 -1.42 -38.65 -8.23
C ASP A 812 -0.39 -39.54 -8.92
N GLN A 813 0.33 -38.99 -9.89
CA GLN A 813 1.33 -39.70 -10.67
C GLN A 813 2.33 -38.72 -11.27
N ALA A 814 3.60 -39.12 -11.35
CA ALA A 814 4.61 -38.36 -12.07
C ALA A 814 5.27 -39.22 -13.15
N VAL A 815 5.42 -38.66 -14.36
CA VAL A 815 6.03 -39.34 -15.50
C VAL A 815 7.28 -38.57 -15.89
N ALA A 816 8.42 -39.25 -15.95
CA ALA A 816 9.70 -38.69 -16.38
C ALA A 816 10.16 -39.32 -17.70
N TRP A 817 10.68 -38.54 -18.64
CA TRP A 817 11.22 -39.04 -19.90
C TRP A 817 12.42 -38.22 -20.39
N LYS A 818 13.24 -38.84 -21.24
CA LYS A 818 14.36 -38.18 -21.92
C LYS A 818 13.85 -37.34 -23.09
N VAL A 819 14.32 -36.11 -23.19
CA VAL A 819 14.05 -35.22 -24.33
C VAL A 819 15.25 -35.26 -25.26
N HIS A 820 15.03 -35.70 -26.50
CA HIS A 820 16.05 -35.79 -27.54
C HIS A 820 16.02 -34.56 -28.45
N ALA A 821 17.20 -34.05 -28.82
CA ALA A 821 17.35 -33.04 -29.86
C ALA A 821 17.40 -33.68 -31.26
N GLU A 822 17.44 -32.86 -32.32
CA GLU A 822 17.45 -33.35 -33.72
C GLU A 822 18.65 -34.25 -34.07
N ASP A 823 19.76 -34.12 -33.36
CA ASP A 823 20.97 -34.96 -33.50
C ASP A 823 20.88 -36.28 -32.72
N ASN A 824 19.70 -36.59 -32.16
CA ASN A 824 19.44 -37.75 -31.32
C ASN A 824 20.24 -37.77 -30.00
N SER A 825 20.85 -36.64 -29.62
CA SER A 825 21.48 -36.48 -28.31
C SER A 825 20.42 -36.18 -27.24
N VAL A 826 20.67 -36.58 -25.99
CA VAL A 826 19.75 -36.27 -24.89
C VAL A 826 19.99 -34.85 -24.42
N HIS A 827 19.02 -33.97 -24.64
CA HIS A 827 19.09 -32.55 -24.32
C HIS A 827 18.76 -32.27 -22.85
N CYS A 828 17.65 -32.83 -22.35
CA CYS A 828 17.20 -32.65 -20.98
C CYS A 828 16.28 -33.80 -20.53
N LEU A 829 15.86 -33.76 -19.26
CA LEU A 829 14.84 -34.65 -18.72
C LEU A 829 13.57 -33.85 -18.46
N ALA A 830 12.43 -34.37 -18.89
CA ALA A 830 11.12 -33.77 -18.64
C ALA A 830 10.35 -34.61 -17.61
N PHE A 831 9.57 -33.93 -16.77
CA PHE A 831 8.70 -34.47 -15.74
C PHE A 831 7.29 -33.91 -15.94
N SER A 832 6.27 -34.75 -15.88
CA SER A 832 4.86 -34.36 -15.88
C SER A 832 4.20 -34.84 -14.59
N PHE A 833 3.69 -33.93 -13.78
CA PHE A 833 2.98 -34.20 -12.53
C PHE A 833 1.48 -34.07 -12.78
N ILE A 834 0.77 -35.19 -12.64
CA ILE A 834 -0.63 -35.34 -13.02
C ILE A 834 -1.52 -35.12 -11.79
N ASN A 835 -2.62 -34.39 -11.98
CA ASN A 835 -3.60 -34.07 -10.93
C ASN A 835 -2.98 -33.51 -9.64
N TRP A 836 -2.12 -32.51 -9.77
CA TRP A 836 -1.48 -31.92 -8.60
C TRP A 836 -2.43 -30.93 -7.87
N SER A 837 -2.29 -30.81 -6.55
CA SER A 837 -3.03 -29.84 -5.73
C SER A 837 -2.28 -29.50 -4.44
N PHE A 838 -2.44 -28.27 -3.93
CA PHE A 838 -1.91 -27.90 -2.61
C PHE A 838 -2.66 -28.61 -1.48
N ILE A 839 -1.92 -29.02 -0.44
CA ILE A 839 -2.41 -29.71 0.77
C ILE A 839 -2.74 -28.73 1.88
#